data_AF-A0A7Y8M3U6-F1
#
_entry.id   AF-A0A7Y8M3U6-F1
#
_cell.length_a   1.000
_cell.length_b   1.000
_cell.length_c   1.000
_cell.angle_alpha   90.00
_cell.angle_beta   90.00
_cell.angle_gamma   90.00
#
_symmetry.space_group_name_H-M   'P 1'
#
loop_
_entity.id
_entity.type
_entity.pdbx_description
1 polymer ?
#
loop_
_entity_poly.entity_id
_entity_poly.type
_entity_poly.pdbx_seq_one_letter_code
_entity_poly.pdbx_strand_id
1 'polypeptide(L)'
;MKTFFTLALFCLFLTNSIQAQTFAEPPGPENVLVVYRNGHTYSGLIKDHYVDVREIPSTHVTFVTLNETIQYGVEIVDNDERIVGEGILPWIYVKVKIADPIEDHLNTTYYNGQLLKDIIRYIVLCKGIPHRIDDTDCDDLHEHWRGDVTVDALLCLINQGNGNDFLSLYGSAPSPISNASNPYFYLDPSNTLQYRFISNFFQKDGWKLQYLVSRLDGDNYQDVIGMIDRSFEPDMTGDKWWILDHDLNAIGSGLVSGTYSIMNLIEAFNLNYDGNLPNVNDWITINPAGEVIGYFSHGKHAGMPENYILDTLDFTYANGAIFNSVESYNGASFGFYRPDQGLLSDFIHMGGTAGGCNAWEPTTDYIYKSGIAFAAYGLGYNLVDAVWMGYPNIGFRNVVVGDPLSKIYQCDAMVINQNTTIYSGDFDCDIIVPEGIILTIAPYSVINFNRNAALKVKGTLIIGNNTEVNFNSYTHLLLDDGSEIIVQQNAGVHFNGWSTFFVKIDFSLDENSPFNFGFASSMVVSGSLELTGNLILNMSRIVINGSAELSTSSSLSLAVTNFEVKGSLTFKEGSQLNMNGSSLLNVYGLMSVGINAWLNMNNNSILKNFGIVHFKQESNFTINNASTFYSNGIFNLDEGVLINQNNFNINSIIIQSGVFKSLGNVNNRITINFPSVAIASKLQLGGLDTLILSYTNINNGFIDFSMNDGIQKPRFNAISNSIINNSLSINNFFVNNTEGVNITLSDNSVSSSNPIGIGLKFTGFNNVQLVRNTIENIGSVSDVGVGILNNKSIEIIGCDIIGFKDGIKQGRIGLDEIDISNNEDVRIFNSDIIGIGYDQEGVGISVGYNQSNTTGVKIDQNNISGFSSGITVNNDDNFALGIKNNSITNYGMFGISISNGSEAVIKENIISVNEQEADNCIGINVCQVNSPSILGNTIDASNVSNPGPGMVLISSHGEIRRNTIQNHLYGIELGSASPKIGANTIINNKAYGIYI
;
A
#
# COMPACT_ATOMS: atom_id res chain seq x y z
N MET A 1 24.52 0.02 -6.98
CA MET A 1 24.50 1.01 -8.09
C MET A 1 23.79 0.48 -9.35
N LYS A 2 24.24 -0.62 -10.00
CA LYS A 2 23.48 -1.24 -11.12
C LYS A 2 22.06 -1.68 -10.75
N THR A 3 21.88 -2.28 -9.58
CA THR A 3 20.55 -2.71 -9.09
C THR A 3 19.63 -1.54 -8.78
N PHE A 4 20.17 -0.44 -8.26
CA PHE A 4 19.44 0.81 -7.99
C PHE A 4 19.04 1.52 -9.29
N PHE A 5 19.92 1.54 -10.29
CA PHE A 5 19.61 2.05 -11.63
C PHE A 5 18.54 1.19 -12.32
N THR A 6 18.53 -0.12 -12.07
CA THR A 6 17.52 -1.05 -12.63
C THR A 6 16.16 -0.85 -11.96
N LEU A 7 16.12 -0.61 -10.64
CA LEU A 7 14.88 -0.36 -9.89
C LEU A 7 14.29 1.03 -10.20
N ALA A 8 15.14 2.05 -10.36
CA ALA A 8 14.73 3.38 -10.79
C ALA A 8 14.19 3.37 -12.23
N LEU A 9 14.82 2.60 -13.14
CA LEU A 9 14.26 2.35 -14.47
C LEU A 9 12.91 1.62 -14.37
N PHE A 10 12.79 0.61 -13.50
CA PHE A 10 11.55 -0.16 -13.32
C PHE A 10 10.40 0.70 -12.77
N CYS A 11 10.67 1.63 -11.84
CA CYS A 11 9.67 2.60 -11.36
C CYS A 11 9.29 3.63 -12.43
N LEU A 12 10.23 4.05 -13.29
CA LEU A 12 9.95 4.86 -14.49
C LEU A 12 9.15 4.11 -15.56
N PHE A 13 9.21 2.76 -15.58
CA PHE A 13 8.40 1.91 -16.45
C PHE A 13 7.03 1.53 -15.86
N LEU A 14 6.78 1.77 -14.56
CA LEU A 14 5.51 1.47 -13.88
C LEU A 14 4.57 2.68 -13.77
N THR A 15 5.00 3.88 -14.11
CA THR A 15 4.07 4.97 -14.40
C THR A 15 3.44 4.66 -15.75
N ASN A 16 2.20 4.14 -15.76
CA ASN A 16 1.35 4.26 -16.95
C ASN A 16 1.51 5.70 -17.43
N SER A 17 2.00 5.91 -18.65
CA SER A 17 2.19 7.23 -19.20
C SER A 17 0.83 7.91 -19.22
N ILE A 18 0.55 8.72 -18.22
CA ILE A 18 -0.65 9.56 -18.16
C ILE A 18 -0.57 10.39 -19.44
N GLN A 19 -1.50 10.16 -20.36
CA GLN A 19 -1.50 10.94 -21.59
C GLN A 19 -1.73 12.40 -21.21
N ALA A 20 -1.06 13.30 -21.92
CA ALA A 20 -1.17 14.72 -21.62
C ALA A 20 -2.63 15.18 -21.80
N GLN A 21 -3.03 16.17 -21.01
CA GLN A 21 -4.30 16.86 -21.21
C GLN A 21 -4.28 17.57 -22.57
N THR A 22 -5.41 17.55 -23.29
CA THR A 22 -5.51 18.21 -24.60
C THR A 22 -5.84 19.68 -24.46
N PHE A 23 -6.57 20.06 -23.39
CA PHE A 23 -7.17 21.38 -23.21
C PHE A 23 -7.98 21.83 -24.43
N ALA A 24 -8.49 20.88 -25.21
CA ALA A 24 -9.22 21.20 -26.41
C ALA A 24 -10.57 21.83 -26.07
N GLU A 25 -10.91 22.87 -26.83
CA GLU A 25 -12.24 23.48 -26.79
C GLU A 25 -13.30 22.46 -27.22
N PRO A 26 -14.56 22.64 -26.77
CA PRO A 26 -15.67 21.86 -27.27
C PRO A 26 -15.70 21.84 -28.80
N PRO A 27 -15.93 20.67 -29.42
CA PRO A 27 -16.01 20.50 -30.87
C PRO A 27 -17.20 21.29 -31.47
N GLY A 28 -17.01 21.81 -32.68
CA GLY A 28 -18.06 22.45 -33.48
C GLY A 28 -18.41 21.67 -34.77
N PRO A 29 -19.34 22.17 -35.59
CA PRO A 29 -19.68 21.63 -36.91
C PRO A 29 -18.46 21.40 -37.83
N GLU A 30 -17.43 22.24 -37.70
CA GLU A 30 -16.18 22.13 -38.43
C GLU A 30 -15.35 20.90 -38.05
N ASN A 31 -15.63 20.24 -36.93
CA ASN A 31 -14.91 19.05 -36.49
C ASN A 31 -15.62 17.74 -36.86
N VAL A 32 -16.71 17.80 -37.61
CA VAL A 32 -17.56 16.64 -37.94
C VAL A 32 -17.50 16.34 -39.43
N LEU A 33 -17.23 15.08 -39.80
CA LEU A 33 -17.38 14.55 -41.16
C LEU A 33 -18.65 13.69 -41.24
N VAL A 34 -19.55 14.03 -42.16
CA VAL A 34 -20.77 13.26 -42.42
C VAL A 34 -20.57 12.33 -43.60
N VAL A 35 -20.87 11.05 -43.41
CA VAL A 35 -20.74 9.99 -44.42
C VAL A 35 -22.10 9.36 -44.66
N TYR A 36 -22.55 9.36 -45.91
CA TYR A 36 -23.81 8.72 -46.31
C TYR A 36 -23.61 7.67 -47.40
N ARG A 37 -24.55 6.74 -47.52
CA ARG A 37 -24.57 5.76 -48.62
C ARG A 37 -25.27 6.36 -49.83
N ASN A 38 -24.52 6.50 -50.93
CA ASN A 38 -25.10 6.92 -52.19
C ASN A 38 -26.06 5.85 -52.73
N GLY A 39 -27.26 6.26 -53.14
CA GLY A 39 -28.30 5.36 -53.66
C GLY A 39 -29.20 4.69 -52.61
N HIS A 40 -28.93 4.82 -51.31
CA HIS A 40 -29.83 4.32 -50.26
C HIS A 40 -31.01 5.27 -50.04
N THR A 41 -32.21 4.73 -49.83
CA THR A 41 -33.48 5.49 -49.78
C THR A 41 -33.48 6.60 -48.73
N TYR A 42 -32.89 6.36 -47.56
CA TYR A 42 -32.94 7.30 -46.43
C TYR A 42 -31.62 8.01 -46.14
N SER A 43 -30.48 7.46 -46.59
CA SER A 43 -29.16 7.93 -46.14
C SER A 43 -28.90 9.39 -46.56
N GLY A 44 -29.25 9.71 -47.81
CA GLY A 44 -29.14 11.08 -48.33
C GLY A 44 -30.08 12.06 -47.62
N LEU A 45 -31.32 11.67 -47.33
CA LEU A 45 -32.30 12.52 -46.65
C LEU A 45 -31.88 12.83 -45.20
N ILE A 46 -31.35 11.84 -44.49
CA ILE A 46 -30.83 12.00 -43.13
C ILE A 46 -29.61 12.91 -43.13
N LYS A 47 -28.68 12.70 -44.08
CA LYS A 47 -27.51 13.59 -44.24
C LYS A 47 -27.94 15.03 -44.51
N ASP A 48 -28.91 15.26 -45.40
CA ASP A 48 -29.38 16.63 -45.70
C ASP A 48 -29.96 17.29 -44.45
N HIS A 49 -30.84 16.61 -43.73
CA HIS A 49 -31.40 17.12 -42.47
C HIS A 49 -30.32 17.44 -41.43
N TYR A 50 -29.39 16.51 -41.20
CA TYR A 50 -28.33 16.71 -40.21
C TYR A 50 -27.37 17.86 -40.58
N VAL A 51 -26.97 17.94 -41.85
CA VAL A 51 -26.12 19.01 -42.38
C VAL A 51 -26.79 20.36 -42.22
N ASP A 52 -28.09 20.45 -42.52
CA ASP A 52 -28.86 21.69 -42.41
C ASP A 52 -29.03 22.11 -40.94
N VAL A 53 -29.39 21.18 -40.05
CA VAL A 53 -29.60 21.47 -38.61
C VAL A 53 -28.30 21.89 -37.92
N ARG A 54 -27.18 21.20 -38.19
CA ARG A 54 -25.89 21.47 -37.55
C ARG A 54 -25.00 22.46 -38.30
N GLU A 55 -25.44 22.96 -39.45
CA GLU A 55 -24.64 23.82 -40.32
C GLU A 55 -23.29 23.19 -40.68
N ILE A 56 -23.29 21.87 -40.96
CA ILE A 56 -22.06 21.14 -41.32
C ILE A 56 -21.51 21.71 -42.64
N PRO A 57 -20.21 22.07 -42.73
CA PRO A 57 -19.63 22.53 -43.97
C PRO A 57 -19.81 21.51 -45.10
N SER A 58 -20.19 21.95 -46.30
CA SER A 58 -20.39 21.04 -47.44
C SER A 58 -19.12 20.27 -47.84
N THR A 59 -17.94 20.81 -47.53
CA THR A 59 -16.65 20.11 -47.68
C THR A 59 -16.50 18.93 -46.71
N HIS A 60 -17.24 18.92 -45.61
CA HIS A 60 -17.23 17.87 -44.58
C HIS A 60 -18.33 16.83 -44.81
N VAL A 61 -18.78 16.69 -46.05
CA VAL A 61 -19.75 15.68 -46.45
C VAL A 61 -19.12 14.81 -47.54
N THR A 62 -19.15 13.50 -47.34
CA THR A 62 -18.69 12.52 -48.34
C THR A 62 -19.65 11.35 -48.44
N PHE A 63 -19.47 10.51 -49.45
CA PHE A 63 -20.33 9.35 -49.67
C PHE A 63 -19.52 8.08 -49.93
N VAL A 64 -20.13 6.96 -49.61
CA VAL A 64 -19.66 5.62 -49.99
C VAL A 64 -20.63 5.01 -50.99
N THR A 65 -20.13 4.17 -51.89
CA THR A 65 -20.94 3.42 -52.84
C THR A 65 -20.79 1.93 -52.56
N LEU A 66 -21.87 1.32 -52.07
CA LEU A 66 -21.92 -0.10 -51.75
C LEU A 66 -22.75 -0.80 -52.82
N ASN A 67 -22.13 -1.72 -53.55
CA ASN A 67 -22.83 -2.53 -54.55
C ASN A 67 -23.34 -3.80 -53.85
N GLU A 68 -24.61 -4.14 -54.07
CA GLU A 68 -25.27 -5.34 -53.53
C GLU A 68 -24.79 -6.66 -54.21
N THR A 69 -24.04 -6.57 -55.30
CA THR A 69 -23.56 -7.76 -56.01
C THR A 69 -22.34 -8.36 -55.31
N ILE A 70 -22.36 -9.69 -55.11
CA ILE A 70 -21.26 -10.48 -54.53
C ILE A 70 -19.96 -10.19 -55.28
N GLN A 71 -19.17 -9.25 -54.77
CA GLN A 71 -17.82 -8.98 -55.21
C GLN A 71 -16.93 -9.53 -54.09
N TYR A 72 -16.02 -10.45 -54.41
CA TYR A 72 -15.13 -11.10 -53.44
C TYR A 72 -15.78 -12.13 -52.50
N GLY A 73 -16.95 -12.70 -52.81
CA GLY A 73 -17.60 -13.63 -51.89
C GLY A 73 -18.16 -12.96 -50.63
N VAL A 74 -18.35 -11.63 -50.69
CA VAL A 74 -18.94 -10.81 -49.63
C VAL A 74 -20.36 -10.40 -50.03
N GLU A 75 -21.29 -10.44 -49.09
CA GLU A 75 -22.69 -10.03 -49.24
C GLU A 75 -23.05 -8.98 -48.18
N ILE A 76 -23.94 -8.06 -48.54
CA ILE A 76 -24.60 -7.17 -47.58
C ILE A 76 -25.99 -7.75 -47.32
N VAL A 77 -26.24 -8.17 -46.08
CA VAL A 77 -27.46 -8.86 -45.66
C VAL A 77 -28.19 -8.07 -44.57
N ASP A 78 -29.29 -8.63 -44.08
CA ASP A 78 -30.07 -8.09 -42.96
C ASP A 78 -30.54 -6.64 -43.18
N ASN A 79 -31.09 -6.40 -44.39
CA ASN A 79 -31.58 -5.08 -44.81
C ASN A 79 -30.50 -3.98 -44.66
N ASP A 80 -29.33 -4.24 -45.23
CA ASP A 80 -28.18 -3.34 -45.25
C ASP A 80 -27.46 -3.14 -43.91
N GLU A 81 -27.68 -3.99 -42.90
CA GLU A 81 -27.07 -3.84 -41.58
C GLU A 81 -25.78 -4.65 -41.39
N ARG A 82 -25.59 -5.76 -42.12
CA ARG A 82 -24.47 -6.68 -41.91
C ARG A 82 -23.72 -7.01 -43.20
N ILE A 83 -22.39 -7.01 -43.13
CA ILE A 83 -21.47 -7.43 -44.20
C ILE A 83 -20.94 -8.81 -43.84
N VAL A 84 -21.22 -9.82 -44.66
CA VAL A 84 -20.83 -11.21 -44.41
C VAL A 84 -19.92 -11.73 -45.52
N GLY A 85 -18.96 -12.59 -45.21
CA GLY A 85 -18.17 -13.31 -46.20
C GLY A 85 -17.15 -14.26 -45.57
N GLU A 86 -16.49 -15.08 -46.39
CA GLU A 86 -15.52 -16.08 -45.92
C GLU A 86 -14.18 -15.43 -45.51
N GLY A 87 -13.73 -15.72 -44.28
CA GLY A 87 -12.43 -15.31 -43.76
C GLY A 87 -12.28 -13.79 -43.65
N ILE A 88 -11.15 -13.25 -44.14
CA ILE A 88 -10.82 -11.81 -44.04
C ILE A 88 -11.53 -10.93 -45.09
N LEU A 89 -12.24 -11.53 -46.05
CA LEU A 89 -12.84 -10.84 -47.18
C LEU A 89 -13.82 -9.71 -46.80
N PRO A 90 -14.74 -9.87 -45.82
CA PRO A 90 -15.64 -8.79 -45.43
C PRO A 90 -14.90 -7.59 -44.79
N TRP A 91 -13.80 -7.79 -44.07
CA TRP A 91 -12.94 -6.68 -43.60
C TRP A 91 -12.23 -5.96 -44.74
N ILE A 92 -11.72 -6.70 -45.73
CA ILE A 92 -11.13 -6.10 -46.94
C ILE A 92 -12.19 -5.29 -47.69
N TYR A 93 -13.41 -5.78 -47.77
CA TYR A 93 -14.52 -5.04 -48.36
C TYR A 93 -14.76 -3.72 -47.62
N VAL A 94 -14.82 -3.75 -46.29
CA VAL A 94 -14.95 -2.52 -45.47
C VAL A 94 -13.80 -1.56 -45.70
N LYS A 95 -12.55 -2.06 -45.74
CA LYS A 95 -11.38 -1.23 -46.03
C LYS A 95 -11.52 -0.53 -47.38
N VAL A 96 -11.76 -1.29 -48.45
CA VAL A 96 -11.76 -0.77 -49.82
C VAL A 96 -13.00 0.06 -50.16
N LYS A 97 -14.18 -0.30 -49.63
CA LYS A 97 -15.46 0.29 -50.03
C LYS A 97 -15.97 1.36 -49.07
N ILE A 98 -15.49 1.37 -47.83
CA ILE A 98 -15.93 2.30 -46.79
C ILE A 98 -14.75 3.14 -46.31
N ALA A 99 -13.71 2.53 -45.76
CA ALA A 99 -12.63 3.27 -45.11
C ALA A 99 -11.75 4.06 -46.10
N ASP A 100 -11.28 3.46 -47.19
CA ASP A 100 -10.40 4.11 -48.16
C ASP A 100 -11.05 5.36 -48.79
N PRO A 101 -12.32 5.34 -49.25
CA PRO A 101 -12.99 6.57 -49.72
C PRO A 101 -13.06 7.68 -48.68
N ILE A 102 -13.24 7.32 -47.40
CA ILE A 102 -13.28 8.28 -46.28
C ILE A 102 -11.87 8.82 -46.01
N GLU A 103 -10.84 7.97 -45.94
CA GLU A 103 -9.44 8.36 -45.79
C GLU A 103 -9.00 9.27 -46.93
N ASP A 104 -9.30 8.93 -48.18
CA ASP A 104 -8.99 9.74 -49.35
C ASP A 104 -9.62 11.13 -49.24
N HIS A 105 -10.89 11.22 -48.86
CA HIS A 105 -11.57 12.50 -48.65
C HIS A 105 -10.91 13.33 -47.55
N LEU A 106 -10.59 12.70 -46.42
CA LEU A 106 -9.90 13.34 -45.28
C LEU A 106 -8.50 13.85 -45.65
N ASN A 107 -7.78 13.10 -46.49
CA ASN A 107 -6.39 13.38 -46.87
C ASN A 107 -6.26 14.36 -48.04
N THR A 108 -7.31 14.59 -48.82
CA THR A 108 -7.26 15.41 -50.04
C THR A 108 -8.12 16.66 -50.00
N THR A 109 -9.07 16.75 -49.06
CA THR A 109 -9.96 17.91 -48.93
C THR A 109 -9.42 18.93 -47.93
N TYR A 110 -9.55 20.21 -48.28
CA TYR A 110 -9.14 21.33 -47.43
C TYR A 110 -10.35 22.14 -46.93
N TYR A 111 -10.27 22.59 -45.69
CA TYR A 111 -11.18 23.58 -45.11
C TYR A 111 -10.34 24.66 -44.43
N ASN A 112 -10.58 25.92 -44.78
CA ASN A 112 -9.82 27.09 -44.28
C ASN A 112 -8.28 26.93 -44.36
N GLY A 113 -7.78 26.26 -45.40
CA GLY A 113 -6.34 26.07 -45.65
C GLY A 113 -5.70 24.91 -44.88
N GLN A 114 -6.46 24.15 -44.10
CA GLN A 114 -6.01 22.94 -43.39
C GLN A 114 -6.65 21.70 -44.02
N LEU A 115 -5.97 20.56 -43.97
CA LEU A 115 -6.52 19.28 -44.43
C LEU A 115 -7.56 18.77 -43.43
N LEU A 116 -8.64 18.15 -43.93
CA LEU A 116 -9.69 17.63 -43.05
C LEU A 116 -9.16 16.62 -42.03
N LYS A 117 -8.18 15.79 -42.37
CA LYS A 117 -7.57 14.85 -41.42
C LYS A 117 -7.02 15.50 -40.14
N ASP A 118 -6.67 16.79 -40.21
CA ASP A 118 -6.08 17.58 -39.11
C ASP A 118 -7.15 18.40 -38.35
N ILE A 119 -8.39 18.47 -38.85
CA ILE A 119 -9.49 19.27 -38.30
C ILE A 119 -10.60 18.37 -37.74
N ILE A 120 -10.93 17.31 -38.48
CA ILE A 120 -12.01 16.39 -38.14
C ILE A 120 -11.64 15.60 -36.89
N ARG A 121 -12.57 15.61 -35.94
CA ARG A 121 -12.53 14.84 -34.70
C ARG A 121 -13.52 13.69 -34.77
N TYR A 122 -14.68 13.91 -35.37
CA TYR A 122 -15.78 12.94 -35.40
C TYR A 122 -16.20 12.57 -36.82
N ILE A 123 -16.51 11.29 -36.99
CA ILE A 123 -17.14 10.78 -38.21
C ILE A 123 -18.57 10.32 -37.86
N VAL A 124 -19.53 10.76 -38.66
CA VAL A 124 -20.95 10.47 -38.49
C VAL A 124 -21.44 9.66 -39.66
N LEU A 125 -21.88 8.43 -39.40
CA LEU A 125 -22.45 7.53 -40.42
C LEU A 125 -23.96 7.70 -40.47
N CYS A 126 -24.53 7.96 -41.65
CA CYS A 126 -25.99 7.98 -41.82
C CYS A 126 -26.55 6.57 -42.07
N LYS A 127 -27.76 6.30 -41.58
CA LYS A 127 -28.52 5.06 -41.83
C LYS A 127 -28.38 4.55 -43.27
N GLY A 128 -28.15 3.25 -43.40
CA GLY A 128 -27.96 2.53 -44.67
C GLY A 128 -26.50 2.17 -44.96
N ILE A 129 -25.55 2.65 -44.13
CA ILE A 129 -24.21 2.08 -44.07
C ILE A 129 -24.26 0.90 -43.08
N PRO A 130 -23.88 -0.33 -43.51
CA PRO A 130 -23.84 -1.49 -42.62
C PRO A 130 -23.00 -1.23 -41.38
N HIS A 131 -23.43 -1.77 -40.24
CA HIS A 131 -22.73 -1.59 -38.97
C HIS A 131 -21.95 -2.81 -38.53
N ARG A 132 -22.32 -4.01 -38.99
CA ARG A 132 -21.70 -5.27 -38.57
C ARG A 132 -20.91 -5.92 -39.69
N ILE A 133 -19.86 -6.62 -39.31
CA ILE A 133 -18.95 -7.35 -40.18
C ILE A 133 -18.82 -8.75 -39.58
N ASP A 134 -19.06 -9.78 -40.39
CA ASP A 134 -19.15 -11.16 -39.90
C ASP A 134 -18.47 -12.14 -40.86
N ASP A 135 -17.88 -13.19 -40.30
CA ASP A 135 -17.20 -14.26 -41.05
C ASP A 135 -18.13 -15.48 -41.15
N THR A 136 -18.44 -15.91 -42.38
CA THR A 136 -19.32 -17.06 -42.60
C THR A 136 -18.69 -18.39 -42.21
N ASP A 137 -17.37 -18.45 -42.06
CA ASP A 137 -16.61 -19.68 -41.84
C ASP A 137 -16.26 -19.93 -40.35
N CYS A 138 -16.68 -19.02 -39.47
CA CYS A 138 -16.54 -19.13 -38.03
C CYS A 138 -17.54 -20.16 -37.47
N ASP A 139 -17.09 -21.40 -37.21
CA ASP A 139 -17.86 -22.36 -36.40
C ASP A 139 -18.12 -21.79 -34.99
N ASP A 140 -19.37 -21.90 -34.51
CA ASP A 140 -19.91 -21.36 -33.24
C ASP A 140 -19.02 -21.55 -31.98
N LEU A 141 -18.07 -22.49 -32.01
CA LEU A 141 -17.30 -22.93 -30.86
C LEU A 141 -15.88 -22.32 -30.75
N HIS A 142 -15.34 -21.65 -31.79
CA HIS A 142 -13.91 -21.30 -31.79
C HIS A 142 -13.52 -19.85 -32.14
N GLU A 143 -14.40 -18.98 -32.64
CA GLU A 143 -13.99 -17.60 -32.99
C GLU A 143 -14.94 -16.48 -32.53
N HIS A 144 -15.36 -16.50 -31.25
CA HIS A 144 -16.07 -15.38 -30.59
C HIS A 144 -15.36 -14.02 -30.69
N TRP A 145 -14.18 -13.93 -31.28
CA TRP A 145 -13.40 -12.72 -31.43
C TRP A 145 -13.62 -12.04 -32.80
N ARG A 146 -13.99 -12.77 -33.86
CA ARG A 146 -14.13 -12.23 -35.24
C ARG A 146 -15.55 -11.84 -35.62
N GLY A 147 -16.57 -12.51 -35.06
CA GLY A 147 -17.96 -12.24 -35.44
C GLY A 147 -18.45 -10.84 -35.03
N ASP A 148 -19.24 -10.22 -35.89
CA ASP A 148 -19.97 -8.96 -35.67
C ASP A 148 -19.12 -7.77 -35.18
N VAL A 149 -17.90 -7.64 -35.72
CA VAL A 149 -17.09 -6.42 -35.54
C VAL A 149 -17.79 -5.24 -36.17
N THR A 150 -17.70 -4.05 -35.56
CA THR A 150 -18.42 -2.89 -36.07
C THR A 150 -17.59 -2.04 -37.02
N VAL A 151 -18.24 -1.57 -38.10
CA VAL A 151 -17.65 -0.57 -39.01
C VAL A 151 -17.25 0.67 -38.23
N ASP A 152 -18.07 1.10 -37.29
CA ASP A 152 -17.87 2.25 -36.41
C ASP A 152 -16.52 2.15 -35.67
N ALA A 153 -16.26 1.02 -35.01
CA ALA A 153 -15.05 0.84 -34.23
C ALA A 153 -13.79 0.70 -35.09
N LEU A 154 -13.89 0.20 -36.33
CA LEU A 154 -12.77 0.17 -37.28
C LEU A 154 -12.45 1.54 -37.86
N LEU A 155 -13.48 2.36 -38.12
CA LEU A 155 -13.29 3.73 -38.62
C LEU A 155 -12.61 4.65 -37.61
N CYS A 156 -12.64 4.33 -36.31
CA CYS A 156 -11.82 4.99 -35.29
C CYS A 156 -10.30 4.83 -35.54
N LEU A 157 -9.90 3.81 -36.30
CA LEU A 157 -8.51 3.38 -36.52
C LEU A 157 -7.97 3.69 -37.93
N ILE A 158 -8.71 4.39 -38.79
CA ILE A 158 -8.23 4.75 -40.14
C ILE A 158 -7.13 5.82 -40.08
N ASN A 159 -6.41 6.09 -41.19
CA ASN A 159 -5.34 7.11 -41.27
C ASN A 159 -4.17 6.91 -40.29
N GLN A 160 -3.74 5.68 -40.02
CA GLN A 160 -2.56 5.46 -39.17
C GLN A 160 -1.26 5.93 -39.85
N GLY A 161 -0.37 6.59 -39.10
CA GLY A 161 0.86 7.18 -39.65
C GLY A 161 2.05 6.24 -39.83
N ASN A 162 1.98 5.01 -39.31
CA ASN A 162 3.08 4.03 -39.29
C ASN A 162 2.90 2.88 -40.31
N GLY A 163 1.96 3.01 -41.23
CA GLY A 163 1.60 1.94 -42.17
C GLY A 163 0.78 0.81 -41.52
N ASN A 164 0.32 0.99 -40.28
CA ASN A 164 -0.69 0.10 -39.70
C ASN A 164 -2.01 0.29 -40.46
N ASP A 165 -2.75 -0.80 -40.56
CA ASP A 165 -4.10 -0.86 -41.10
C ASP A 165 -4.90 -1.77 -40.17
N PHE A 166 -6.14 -1.43 -39.82
CA PHE A 166 -7.01 -2.27 -39.00
C PHE A 166 -7.12 -3.70 -39.54
N LEU A 167 -6.89 -3.94 -40.84
CA LEU A 167 -6.78 -5.29 -41.40
C LEU A 167 -5.73 -6.17 -40.69
N SER A 168 -4.66 -5.56 -40.15
CA SER A 168 -3.62 -6.26 -39.39
C SER A 168 -4.13 -6.86 -38.06
N LEU A 169 -5.23 -6.34 -37.51
CA LEU A 169 -5.89 -6.92 -36.34
C LEU A 169 -6.56 -8.27 -36.67
N TYR A 170 -6.93 -8.47 -37.94
CA TYR A 170 -7.75 -9.60 -38.39
C TYR A 170 -7.01 -10.56 -39.34
N GLY A 171 -5.85 -10.16 -39.87
CA GLY A 171 -5.13 -10.86 -40.93
C GLY A 171 -4.26 -12.07 -40.54
N SER A 172 -4.16 -12.46 -39.26
CA SER A 172 -3.34 -13.62 -38.84
C SER A 172 -4.13 -14.65 -38.01
N ALA A 173 -4.60 -15.71 -38.66
CA ALA A 173 -5.08 -16.92 -37.96
C ALA A 173 -3.88 -17.77 -37.47
N PRO A 174 -3.92 -18.42 -36.29
CA PRO A 174 -5.06 -18.63 -35.39
C PRO A 174 -4.90 -17.90 -34.04
N SER A 175 -4.17 -16.78 -33.98
CA SER A 175 -3.97 -16.10 -32.69
C SER A 175 -5.27 -15.42 -32.26
N PRO A 176 -5.67 -15.47 -30.97
CA PRO A 176 -6.77 -14.67 -30.46
C PRO A 176 -6.52 -13.22 -30.86
N ILE A 177 -7.54 -12.59 -31.47
CA ILE A 177 -7.45 -11.22 -31.95
C ILE A 177 -7.02 -10.34 -30.80
N SER A 178 -5.93 -9.61 -30.98
CA SER A 178 -5.58 -8.53 -30.07
C SER A 178 -6.54 -7.38 -30.35
N ASN A 179 -7.66 -7.29 -29.63
CA ASN A 179 -8.47 -6.08 -29.65
C ASN A 179 -7.56 -4.90 -29.29
N ALA A 180 -7.64 -3.79 -30.03
CA ALA A 180 -6.86 -2.60 -29.69
C ALA A 180 -7.45 -1.97 -28.43
N SER A 181 -6.64 -1.79 -27.39
CA SER A 181 -7.06 -1.04 -26.21
C SER A 181 -7.48 0.35 -26.64
N ASN A 182 -8.62 0.84 -26.16
CA ASN A 182 -9.02 2.21 -26.39
C ASN A 182 -8.10 3.14 -25.57
N PRO A 183 -7.27 4.01 -26.20
CA PRO A 183 -6.45 4.94 -25.45
C PRO A 183 -7.28 6.04 -24.76
N TYR A 184 -8.56 6.18 -25.14
CA TYR A 184 -9.49 7.17 -24.59
C TYR A 184 -10.31 6.64 -23.42
N PHE A 185 -10.25 5.33 -23.14
CA PHE A 185 -10.96 4.72 -22.04
C PHE A 185 -10.53 5.30 -20.69
N TYR A 186 -11.51 5.76 -19.91
CA TYR A 186 -11.29 6.29 -18.55
C TYR A 186 -10.19 7.36 -18.48
N LEU A 187 -10.08 8.17 -19.53
CA LEU A 187 -8.93 9.07 -19.68
C LEU A 187 -8.98 10.28 -18.73
N ASP A 188 -10.18 10.69 -18.32
CA ASP A 188 -10.39 11.78 -17.36
C ASP A 188 -11.01 11.26 -16.05
N PRO A 189 -10.27 10.46 -15.25
CA PRO A 189 -10.80 9.87 -14.02
C PRO A 189 -11.17 10.92 -12.95
N SER A 190 -10.61 12.13 -13.08
CA SER A 190 -10.88 13.28 -12.23
C SER A 190 -11.97 14.20 -12.79
N ASN A 191 -12.53 13.87 -13.96
CA ASN A 191 -13.56 14.63 -14.67
C ASN A 191 -13.25 16.12 -14.89
N THR A 192 -12.00 16.47 -15.16
CA THR A 192 -11.52 17.84 -15.37
C THR A 192 -12.07 18.55 -16.63
N LEU A 193 -12.68 17.80 -17.57
CA LEU A 193 -13.08 18.26 -18.91
C LEU A 193 -11.88 18.65 -19.82
N GLN A 194 -10.65 18.33 -19.42
CA GLN A 194 -9.42 18.75 -20.11
C GLN A 194 -8.90 17.72 -21.12
N TYR A 195 -9.62 16.62 -21.29
CA TYR A 195 -9.26 15.52 -22.19
C TYR A 195 -10.19 15.41 -23.40
N ARG A 196 -10.86 16.50 -23.82
CA ARG A 196 -11.70 16.46 -25.04
C ARG A 196 -10.93 15.94 -26.23
N PHE A 197 -11.60 15.14 -27.05
CA PHE A 197 -10.94 14.39 -28.08
C PHE A 197 -10.33 15.30 -29.15
N ILE A 198 -9.11 14.98 -29.57
CA ILE A 198 -8.47 15.55 -30.76
C ILE A 198 -7.79 14.40 -31.54
N SER A 199 -7.84 14.49 -32.85
CA SER A 199 -7.21 13.52 -33.76
C SER A 199 -5.70 13.43 -33.52
N ASN A 200 -5.12 12.24 -33.77
CA ASN A 200 -3.68 11.99 -33.78
C ASN A 200 -2.93 12.22 -32.45
N PHE A 201 -3.66 12.24 -31.33
CA PHE A 201 -3.10 12.53 -30.01
C PHE A 201 -3.06 11.32 -29.08
N PHE A 202 -4.18 10.62 -28.90
CA PHE A 202 -4.25 9.48 -27.98
C PHE A 202 -3.77 8.20 -28.66
N GLN A 203 -2.81 7.50 -28.03
CA GLN A 203 -2.19 6.30 -28.56
C GLN A 203 -1.95 5.26 -27.47
N LYS A 204 -2.28 3.99 -27.75
CA LYS A 204 -1.98 2.86 -26.87
C LYS A 204 -1.72 1.62 -27.72
N ASP A 205 -0.80 0.77 -27.29
CA ASP A 205 -0.46 -0.50 -27.95
C ASP A 205 -0.13 -0.36 -29.46
N GLY A 206 0.50 0.75 -29.85
CA GLY A 206 0.87 1.02 -31.24
C GLY A 206 -0.25 1.54 -32.13
N TRP A 207 -1.46 1.70 -31.60
CA TRP A 207 -2.64 2.22 -32.30
C TRP A 207 -2.98 3.63 -31.85
N LYS A 208 -3.16 4.53 -32.82
CA LYS A 208 -3.71 5.86 -32.57
C LYS A 208 -5.21 5.84 -32.73
N LEU A 209 -5.91 6.46 -31.78
CA LEU A 209 -7.32 6.78 -31.96
C LEU A 209 -7.39 8.07 -32.78
N GLN A 210 -7.76 7.94 -34.05
CA GLN A 210 -7.69 9.04 -35.02
C GLN A 210 -9.00 9.81 -35.08
N TYR A 211 -10.12 9.12 -34.98
CA TYR A 211 -11.45 9.72 -34.98
C TYR A 211 -12.33 9.02 -33.96
N LEU A 212 -13.34 9.71 -33.43
CA LEU A 212 -14.45 9.04 -32.77
C LEU A 212 -15.61 8.92 -33.74
N VAL A 213 -16.25 7.76 -33.77
CA VAL A 213 -17.30 7.46 -34.74
C VAL A 213 -18.63 7.32 -34.03
N SER A 214 -19.68 7.85 -34.67
CA SER A 214 -21.07 7.72 -34.25
C SER A 214 -21.95 7.51 -35.48
N ARG A 215 -23.20 7.08 -35.27
CA ARG A 215 -24.18 6.90 -36.34
C ARG A 215 -25.51 7.59 -36.05
N LEU A 216 -26.14 8.06 -37.13
CA LEU A 216 -27.52 8.53 -37.17
C LEU A 216 -28.41 7.39 -37.68
N ASP A 217 -28.86 6.56 -36.75
CA ASP A 217 -29.59 5.32 -37.02
C ASP A 217 -30.72 5.08 -36.02
N GLY A 218 -31.65 4.20 -36.37
CA GLY A 218 -32.89 3.94 -35.65
C GLY A 218 -33.85 3.12 -36.52
N ASP A 219 -34.94 2.61 -35.93
CA ASP A 219 -35.83 1.65 -36.59
C ASP A 219 -36.37 2.14 -37.94
N ASN A 220 -36.63 3.45 -38.05
CA ASN A 220 -37.09 4.07 -39.29
C ASN A 220 -36.58 5.51 -39.44
N TYR A 221 -36.86 6.13 -40.60
CA TYR A 221 -36.44 7.49 -40.91
C TYR A 221 -36.91 8.53 -39.87
N GLN A 222 -38.15 8.45 -39.40
CA GLN A 222 -38.69 9.42 -38.44
C GLN A 222 -37.99 9.34 -37.09
N ASP A 223 -37.64 8.12 -36.67
CA ASP A 223 -36.90 7.91 -35.42
C ASP A 223 -35.52 8.59 -35.51
N VAL A 224 -34.83 8.47 -36.65
CA VAL A 224 -33.52 9.13 -36.88
C VAL A 224 -33.64 10.66 -36.91
N ILE A 225 -34.67 11.21 -37.57
CA ILE A 225 -34.89 12.66 -37.60
C ILE A 225 -35.22 13.19 -36.20
N GLY A 226 -36.14 12.53 -35.49
CA GLY A 226 -36.48 12.89 -34.12
C GLY A 226 -35.27 12.79 -33.19
N MET A 227 -34.41 11.79 -33.38
CA MET A 227 -33.15 11.65 -32.67
C MET A 227 -32.24 12.87 -32.89
N ILE A 228 -32.04 13.29 -34.15
CA ILE A 228 -31.24 14.47 -34.50
C ILE A 228 -31.80 15.74 -33.86
N ASP A 229 -33.13 15.93 -33.92
CA ASP A 229 -33.78 17.14 -33.41
C ASP A 229 -33.64 17.23 -31.88
N ARG A 230 -33.88 16.13 -31.16
CA ARG A 230 -33.65 16.05 -29.70
C ARG A 230 -32.19 16.23 -29.33
N SER A 231 -31.28 15.80 -30.20
CA SER A 231 -29.84 15.99 -30.07
C SER A 231 -29.39 17.44 -30.28
N PHE A 232 -30.08 18.19 -31.15
CA PHE A 232 -29.81 19.59 -31.48
C PHE A 232 -30.34 20.56 -30.42
N GLU A 233 -31.51 20.26 -29.85
CA GLU A 233 -32.12 21.02 -28.76
C GLU A 233 -32.11 20.22 -27.44
N PRO A 234 -30.93 19.79 -26.93
CA PRO A 234 -30.85 19.01 -25.70
C PRO A 234 -31.28 19.86 -24.50
N ASP A 235 -31.75 19.21 -23.45
CA ASP A 235 -31.94 19.87 -22.17
C ASP A 235 -30.58 20.15 -21.52
N MET A 236 -30.25 21.43 -21.40
CA MET A 236 -28.96 21.92 -20.89
C MET A 236 -28.99 22.22 -19.39
N THR A 237 -30.11 21.98 -18.70
CA THR A 237 -30.25 22.35 -17.28
C THR A 237 -29.40 21.47 -16.37
N GLY A 238 -29.13 20.24 -16.79
CA GLY A 238 -28.52 19.19 -15.97
C GLY A 238 -29.38 18.73 -14.78
N ASP A 239 -30.62 19.20 -14.66
CA ASP A 239 -31.52 18.92 -13.53
C ASP A 239 -32.44 17.70 -13.76
N LYS A 240 -32.22 16.97 -14.85
CA LYS A 240 -33.03 15.81 -15.22
C LYS A 240 -32.59 14.55 -14.50
N TRP A 241 -33.44 13.54 -14.52
CA TRP A 241 -33.24 12.33 -13.72
C TRP A 241 -32.37 11.30 -14.45
N TRP A 242 -31.39 10.79 -13.72
CA TRP A 242 -30.65 9.59 -14.06
C TRP A 242 -31.32 8.41 -13.38
N ILE A 243 -31.66 7.39 -14.16
CA ILE A 243 -32.25 6.13 -13.68
C ILE A 243 -31.17 5.05 -13.80
N LEU A 244 -30.82 4.46 -12.67
CA LEU A 244 -29.87 3.37 -12.58
C LEU A 244 -30.56 2.14 -11.98
N ASP A 245 -31.10 1.30 -12.84
CA ASP A 245 -31.79 0.06 -12.48
C ASP A 245 -30.77 -1.09 -12.38
N HIS A 246 -30.19 -1.24 -11.18
CA HIS A 246 -29.10 -2.20 -10.95
C HIS A 246 -29.55 -3.39 -10.11
N ASP A 247 -29.73 -4.53 -10.77
CA ASP A 247 -29.85 -5.83 -10.10
C ASP A 247 -28.46 -6.39 -9.71
N LEU A 248 -28.25 -6.56 -8.41
CA LEU A 248 -27.02 -7.14 -7.82
C LEU A 248 -26.86 -8.63 -8.12
N ASN A 249 -27.94 -9.33 -8.47
CA ASN A 249 -27.95 -10.76 -8.77
C ASN A 249 -27.93 -11.08 -10.27
N ALA A 250 -28.07 -10.07 -11.13
CA ALA A 250 -28.00 -10.24 -12.57
C ALA A 250 -26.61 -10.76 -13.03
N ILE A 251 -26.60 -11.48 -14.14
CA ILE A 251 -25.36 -11.90 -14.81
C ILE A 251 -24.55 -10.63 -15.14
N GLY A 252 -23.30 -10.58 -14.72
CA GLY A 252 -22.45 -9.40 -14.91
C GLY A 252 -22.47 -8.38 -13.77
N SER A 253 -23.17 -8.64 -12.65
CA SER A 253 -23.26 -7.71 -11.51
C SER A 253 -21.90 -7.27 -10.93
N GLY A 254 -20.89 -8.14 -10.92
CA GLY A 254 -19.52 -7.79 -10.49
C GLY A 254 -18.82 -6.76 -11.38
N LEU A 255 -19.23 -6.63 -12.64
CA LEU A 255 -18.64 -5.71 -13.63
C LEU A 255 -19.26 -4.32 -13.58
N VAL A 256 -20.37 -4.22 -12.84
CA VAL A 256 -21.05 -2.99 -12.50
C VAL A 256 -20.54 -2.46 -11.16
N SER A 257 -19.51 -3.04 -10.54
CA SER A 257 -18.83 -2.45 -9.37
C SER A 257 -18.26 -1.04 -9.64
N GLY A 258 -18.09 -0.64 -10.91
CA GLY A 258 -17.88 0.76 -11.33
C GLY A 258 -19.11 1.69 -11.17
N THR A 259 -20.31 1.17 -10.86
CA THR A 259 -21.46 1.98 -10.43
C THR A 259 -21.27 2.57 -9.04
N TYR A 260 -20.39 2.05 -8.19
CA TYR A 260 -20.08 2.73 -6.93
C TYR A 260 -19.33 4.05 -7.15
N SER A 261 -18.51 4.16 -8.21
CA SER A 261 -18.02 5.46 -8.68
C SER A 261 -19.15 6.34 -9.24
N ILE A 262 -20.17 5.76 -9.86
CA ILE A 262 -21.37 6.48 -10.32
C ILE A 262 -22.14 7.09 -9.15
N MET A 263 -22.39 6.33 -8.08
CA MET A 263 -23.08 6.85 -6.91
C MET A 263 -22.40 8.11 -6.37
N ASN A 264 -21.07 8.08 -6.30
CA ASN A 264 -20.29 9.23 -5.83
C ASN A 264 -20.27 10.41 -6.83
N LEU A 265 -20.37 10.14 -8.14
CA LEU A 265 -20.48 11.14 -9.22
C LEU A 265 -21.89 11.74 -9.32
N ILE A 266 -22.91 10.94 -8.98
CA ILE A 266 -24.31 11.25 -9.21
C ILE A 266 -25.02 11.80 -7.96
N GLU A 267 -24.38 11.83 -6.78
CA GLU A 267 -24.85 12.72 -5.70
C GLU A 267 -24.95 14.21 -6.13
N ALA A 268 -24.29 14.61 -7.23
CA ALA A 268 -24.42 15.94 -7.85
C ALA A 268 -25.59 16.09 -8.85
N PHE A 269 -26.30 15.01 -9.18
CA PHE A 269 -27.41 14.99 -10.13
C PHE A 269 -28.67 14.36 -9.50
N ASN A 270 -29.83 14.56 -10.13
CA ASN A 270 -31.06 13.93 -9.67
C ASN A 270 -31.05 12.43 -10.02
N LEU A 271 -30.99 11.55 -9.03
CA LEU A 271 -30.82 10.11 -9.20
C LEU A 271 -31.96 9.30 -8.62
N ASN A 272 -32.47 8.36 -9.42
CA ASN A 272 -33.29 7.26 -8.97
C ASN A 272 -32.51 5.95 -9.14
N TYR A 273 -32.23 5.27 -8.02
CA TYR A 273 -31.37 4.09 -7.98
C TYR A 273 -31.95 3.01 -7.06
N ASP A 274 -31.93 1.76 -7.53
CA ASP A 274 -32.62 0.63 -6.91
C ASP A 274 -31.83 -0.11 -5.79
N GLY A 275 -30.51 0.09 -5.65
CA GLY A 275 -29.67 -0.79 -4.80
C GLY A 275 -29.83 -0.68 -3.28
N ASN A 276 -30.95 -0.14 -2.77
CA ASN A 276 -31.37 -0.26 -1.38
C ASN A 276 -32.70 -1.01 -1.20
N LEU A 277 -33.38 -1.46 -2.27
CA LEU A 277 -34.60 -2.26 -2.12
C LEU A 277 -34.24 -3.72 -1.80
N PRO A 278 -34.82 -4.32 -0.73
CA PRO A 278 -34.57 -5.72 -0.38
C PRO A 278 -35.15 -6.74 -1.37
N ASN A 279 -35.72 -6.30 -2.49
CA ASN A 279 -36.45 -7.14 -3.44
C ASN A 279 -35.78 -7.08 -4.81
N VAL A 280 -35.18 -8.20 -5.18
CA VAL A 280 -34.45 -8.49 -6.42
C VAL A 280 -35.35 -8.62 -7.66
N ASN A 281 -36.51 -7.94 -7.68
CA ASN A 281 -37.48 -7.98 -8.78
C ASN A 281 -38.16 -6.61 -9.05
N ASP A 282 -37.80 -5.53 -8.35
CA ASP A 282 -38.47 -4.23 -8.49
C ASP A 282 -37.75 -3.35 -9.54
N TRP A 283 -38.00 -3.61 -10.82
CA TRP A 283 -37.51 -2.78 -11.92
C TRP A 283 -37.99 -1.33 -11.81
N ILE A 284 -37.10 -0.37 -12.09
CA ILE A 284 -37.50 1.04 -12.21
C ILE A 284 -38.13 1.23 -13.58
N THR A 285 -39.45 1.16 -13.64
CA THR A 285 -40.24 1.26 -14.87
C THR A 285 -40.96 2.59 -15.02
N ILE A 286 -41.03 3.39 -13.96
CA ILE A 286 -41.70 4.70 -13.93
C ILE A 286 -40.79 5.68 -13.21
N ASN A 287 -40.66 6.90 -13.74
CA ASN A 287 -40.02 8.00 -13.01
C ASN A 287 -41.03 9.11 -12.69
N PRO A 288 -41.72 9.06 -11.54
CA PRO A 288 -42.76 10.04 -11.21
C PRO A 288 -42.20 11.44 -10.91
N ALA A 289 -40.87 11.56 -10.73
CA ALA A 289 -40.22 12.79 -10.29
C ALA A 289 -39.80 13.73 -11.43
N GLY A 290 -39.93 13.31 -12.69
CA GLY A 290 -39.64 14.17 -13.85
C GLY A 290 -39.11 13.41 -15.07
N GLU A 291 -38.61 14.16 -16.04
CA GLU A 291 -38.06 13.60 -17.27
C GLU A 291 -36.71 12.92 -17.03
N VAL A 292 -36.45 11.86 -17.79
CA VAL A 292 -35.25 11.03 -17.70
C VAL A 292 -34.22 11.48 -18.74
N ILE A 293 -32.98 11.72 -18.32
CA ILE A 293 -31.85 12.08 -19.19
C ILE A 293 -30.83 10.95 -19.34
N GLY A 294 -30.87 9.96 -18.45
CA GLY A 294 -30.02 8.78 -18.59
C GLY A 294 -30.68 7.55 -18.00
N TYR A 295 -30.65 6.45 -18.72
CA TYR A 295 -31.17 5.17 -18.25
C TYR A 295 -30.16 4.05 -18.44
N PHE A 296 -29.88 3.34 -17.35
CA PHE A 296 -29.04 2.15 -17.33
C PHE A 296 -29.81 0.98 -16.68
N SER A 297 -29.71 -0.20 -17.29
CA SER A 297 -30.26 -1.44 -16.72
C SER A 297 -29.45 -2.67 -17.14
N HIS A 298 -29.63 -3.80 -16.46
CA HIS A 298 -29.23 -5.11 -16.99
C HIS A 298 -30.25 -5.71 -17.97
N GLY A 299 -31.38 -5.03 -18.18
CA GLY A 299 -32.41 -5.42 -19.13
C GLY A 299 -32.89 -6.84 -18.88
N LYS A 300 -32.91 -7.67 -19.94
CA LYS A 300 -33.29 -9.08 -19.83
C LYS A 300 -32.44 -9.90 -18.85
N HIS A 301 -31.18 -9.53 -18.61
CA HIS A 301 -30.33 -10.25 -17.65
C HIS A 301 -30.73 -10.03 -16.19
N ALA A 302 -31.58 -9.02 -15.91
CA ALA A 302 -32.29 -8.83 -14.65
C ALA A 302 -33.74 -9.37 -14.69
N GLY A 303 -34.06 -10.21 -15.67
CA GLY A 303 -35.37 -10.84 -15.81
C GLY A 303 -36.45 -9.99 -16.48
N MET A 304 -36.12 -8.80 -16.99
CA MET A 304 -37.07 -7.96 -17.75
C MET A 304 -37.59 -8.67 -19.01
N PRO A 305 -38.82 -8.36 -19.47
CA PRO A 305 -39.31 -8.81 -20.76
C PRO A 305 -38.39 -8.39 -21.91
N GLU A 306 -38.38 -9.13 -23.01
CA GLU A 306 -37.51 -8.87 -24.17
C GLU A 306 -37.75 -7.49 -24.79
N ASN A 307 -38.97 -6.99 -24.71
CA ASN A 307 -39.44 -5.73 -25.28
C ASN A 307 -39.67 -4.64 -24.22
N TYR A 308 -39.04 -4.76 -23.05
CA TYR A 308 -39.32 -3.92 -21.88
C TYR A 308 -39.25 -2.42 -22.16
N ILE A 309 -38.38 -1.97 -23.06
CA ILE A 309 -38.25 -0.55 -23.42
C ILE A 309 -39.54 -0.01 -24.03
N LEU A 310 -40.28 -0.83 -24.78
CA LEU A 310 -41.45 -0.41 -25.54
C LEU A 310 -42.75 -0.54 -24.76
N ASP A 311 -42.85 -1.53 -23.88
CA ASP A 311 -44.11 -1.92 -23.24
C ASP A 311 -44.09 -1.84 -21.71
N THR A 312 -42.91 -1.71 -21.11
CA THR A 312 -42.74 -1.76 -19.65
C THR A 312 -42.22 -0.43 -19.11
N LEU A 313 -41.29 0.24 -19.80
CA LEU A 313 -40.80 1.56 -19.39
C LEU A 313 -41.83 2.65 -19.74
N ASP A 314 -42.32 3.33 -18.71
CA ASP A 314 -43.18 4.50 -18.78
C ASP A 314 -42.39 5.74 -18.34
N PHE A 315 -41.43 6.11 -19.19
CA PHE A 315 -40.59 7.28 -18.99
C PHE A 315 -40.93 8.37 -20.00
N THR A 316 -40.96 9.62 -19.52
CA THR A 316 -40.82 10.78 -20.40
C THR A 316 -39.34 11.11 -20.52
N TYR A 317 -38.78 11.02 -21.72
CA TYR A 317 -37.36 11.33 -21.96
C TYR A 317 -37.16 12.82 -22.22
N ALA A 318 -36.12 13.37 -21.61
CA ALA A 318 -35.66 14.71 -21.94
C ALA A 318 -34.90 14.69 -23.29
N ASN A 319 -34.89 15.82 -23.99
CA ASN A 319 -34.00 15.97 -25.14
C ASN A 319 -32.53 15.81 -24.69
N GLY A 320 -31.75 15.03 -25.42
CA GLY A 320 -30.39 14.64 -24.99
C GLY A 320 -30.35 13.37 -24.14
N ALA A 321 -31.48 12.68 -23.89
CA ALA A 321 -31.49 11.47 -23.07
C ALA A 321 -30.64 10.33 -23.67
N ILE A 322 -29.81 9.69 -22.83
CA ILE A 322 -28.95 8.58 -23.23
C ILE A 322 -29.31 7.24 -22.59
N PHE A 323 -29.02 6.15 -23.29
CA PHE A 323 -29.29 4.78 -22.86
C PHE A 323 -28.05 3.89 -22.88
N ASN A 324 -28.03 2.94 -21.94
CA ASN A 324 -27.22 1.72 -22.00
C ASN A 324 -27.97 0.55 -21.36
N SER A 325 -27.68 -0.67 -21.80
CA SER A 325 -27.94 -1.87 -21.03
C SER A 325 -26.76 -2.84 -21.02
N VAL A 326 -26.66 -3.65 -19.96
CA VAL A 326 -25.72 -4.78 -19.87
C VAL A 326 -26.31 -5.99 -20.60
N GLU A 327 -26.64 -5.79 -21.87
CA GLU A 327 -27.21 -6.82 -22.74
C GLU A 327 -26.26 -7.11 -23.89
N SER A 328 -26.18 -8.39 -24.23
CA SER A 328 -25.26 -8.95 -25.21
C SER A 328 -25.31 -8.29 -26.59
N TYR A 329 -26.49 -7.92 -27.06
CA TYR A 329 -26.68 -7.44 -28.44
C TYR A 329 -27.76 -6.35 -28.50
N ASN A 330 -27.73 -5.41 -27.55
CA ASN A 330 -28.60 -4.24 -27.51
C ASN A 330 -28.39 -3.24 -28.68
N GLY A 331 -27.44 -3.51 -29.57
CA GLY A 331 -27.18 -2.81 -30.83
C GLY A 331 -27.14 -3.73 -32.05
N ALA A 332 -27.70 -4.93 -31.97
CA ALA A 332 -27.68 -5.90 -33.08
C ALA A 332 -28.39 -5.41 -34.34
N SER A 333 -29.41 -4.56 -34.20
CA SER A 333 -30.20 -4.05 -35.31
C SER A 333 -30.73 -2.65 -35.05
N PHE A 334 -31.01 -1.93 -36.13
CA PHE A 334 -31.66 -0.63 -36.13
C PHE A 334 -32.86 -0.65 -37.09
N GLY A 335 -33.72 -1.65 -36.95
CA GLY A 335 -35.00 -1.73 -37.66
C GLY A 335 -35.20 -2.93 -38.57
N PHE A 336 -34.22 -3.84 -38.70
CA PHE A 336 -34.39 -5.07 -39.48
C PHE A 336 -34.99 -6.22 -38.68
N TYR A 337 -34.34 -6.59 -37.58
CA TYR A 337 -34.76 -7.72 -36.74
C TYR A 337 -34.64 -7.37 -35.27
N ARG A 338 -35.51 -7.96 -34.46
CA ARG A 338 -35.50 -7.75 -33.02
C ARG A 338 -35.02 -9.02 -32.36
N PRO A 339 -33.82 -9.01 -31.77
CA PRO A 339 -33.38 -10.12 -30.96
C PRO A 339 -34.16 -10.11 -29.64
N ASP A 340 -34.02 -11.18 -28.88
CA ASP A 340 -34.75 -11.37 -27.64
C ASP A 340 -34.14 -10.52 -26.49
N GLN A 341 -33.93 -9.21 -26.64
CA GLN A 341 -33.33 -8.25 -25.67
C GLN A 341 -33.77 -6.81 -26.00
N GLY A 342 -33.63 -5.88 -25.04
CA GLY A 342 -33.91 -4.45 -25.28
C GLY A 342 -32.89 -3.80 -26.21
N LEU A 343 -33.35 -3.03 -27.19
CA LEU A 343 -32.47 -2.35 -28.16
C LEU A 343 -32.33 -0.85 -27.90
N LEU A 344 -31.16 -0.29 -28.22
CA LEU A 344 -30.98 1.16 -28.28
C LEU A 344 -31.90 1.79 -29.35
N SER A 345 -32.24 1.07 -30.41
CA SER A 345 -33.21 1.54 -31.40
C SER A 345 -34.63 1.66 -30.83
N ASP A 346 -35.03 0.75 -29.91
CA ASP A 346 -36.29 0.85 -29.18
C ASP A 346 -36.32 2.08 -28.28
N PHE A 347 -35.21 2.39 -27.61
CA PHE A 347 -35.09 3.60 -26.78
C PHE A 347 -35.27 4.87 -27.62
N ILE A 348 -34.64 4.93 -28.80
CA ILE A 348 -34.80 6.05 -29.73
C ILE A 348 -36.25 6.14 -30.25
N HIS A 349 -36.86 4.99 -30.55
CA HIS A 349 -38.26 4.90 -30.98
C HIS A 349 -39.23 5.45 -29.92
N MET A 350 -38.94 5.21 -28.64
CA MET A 350 -39.72 5.71 -27.50
C MET A 350 -39.46 7.19 -27.17
N GLY A 351 -38.63 7.89 -27.95
CA GLY A 351 -38.32 9.31 -27.77
C GLY A 351 -37.02 9.58 -27.03
N GLY A 352 -36.22 8.56 -26.73
CA GLY A 352 -34.84 8.71 -26.28
C GLY A 352 -33.94 9.34 -27.35
N THR A 353 -32.77 9.87 -26.98
CA THR A 353 -31.93 10.64 -27.92
C THR A 353 -30.72 9.88 -28.43
N ALA A 354 -30.02 9.10 -27.59
CA ALA A 354 -28.74 8.50 -28.00
C ALA A 354 -28.30 7.36 -27.06
N GLY A 355 -27.16 6.74 -27.35
CA GLY A 355 -26.53 5.80 -26.42
C GLY A 355 -25.34 5.05 -26.98
N GLY A 356 -24.78 4.19 -26.14
CA GLY A 356 -23.79 3.19 -26.52
C GLY A 356 -24.43 1.80 -26.49
N CYS A 357 -24.12 0.96 -27.46
CA CYS A 357 -24.61 -0.42 -27.53
C CYS A 357 -23.58 -1.36 -28.17
N ASN A 358 -23.81 -2.66 -28.09
CA ASN A 358 -22.96 -3.68 -28.69
C ASN A 358 -23.70 -4.40 -29.83
N ALA A 359 -23.02 -4.56 -30.96
CA ALA A 359 -23.56 -5.25 -32.13
C ALA A 359 -23.78 -6.76 -31.89
N TRP A 360 -23.01 -7.36 -30.98
CA TRP A 360 -23.05 -8.79 -30.64
C TRP A 360 -22.38 -9.04 -29.28
N GLU A 361 -22.49 -10.26 -28.75
CA GLU A 361 -22.06 -10.72 -27.41
C GLU A 361 -20.65 -10.24 -27.04
N PRO A 362 -20.46 -9.10 -26.36
CA PRO A 362 -19.14 -8.69 -25.93
C PRO A 362 -18.70 -9.56 -24.75
N THR A 363 -17.39 -9.70 -24.51
CA THR A 363 -17.01 -10.09 -23.15
C THR A 363 -17.39 -8.95 -22.20
N THR A 364 -17.77 -9.29 -20.98
CA THR A 364 -18.19 -8.31 -19.98
C THR A 364 -17.14 -7.23 -19.70
N ASP A 365 -15.87 -7.52 -19.96
CA ASP A 365 -14.77 -6.57 -19.80
C ASP A 365 -14.75 -5.49 -20.88
N TYR A 366 -15.39 -5.70 -22.03
CA TYR A 366 -15.36 -4.80 -23.19
C TYR A 366 -16.66 -4.04 -23.44
N ILE A 367 -17.66 -4.20 -22.56
CA ILE A 367 -18.92 -3.47 -22.64
C ILE A 367 -18.77 -2.00 -22.29
N TYR A 368 -19.75 -1.23 -22.76
CA TYR A 368 -19.97 0.16 -22.44
C TYR A 368 -20.06 0.37 -20.91
N LYS A 369 -19.08 1.06 -20.32
CA LYS A 369 -19.06 1.38 -18.89
C LYS A 369 -19.84 2.67 -18.65
N SER A 370 -21.14 2.53 -18.38
CA SER A 370 -22.03 3.67 -18.06
C SER A 370 -21.47 4.59 -17.00
N GLY A 371 -20.69 4.07 -16.05
CA GLY A 371 -20.17 4.92 -14.98
C GLY A 371 -19.10 5.90 -15.31
N ILE A 372 -18.44 5.70 -16.44
CA ILE A 372 -17.49 6.65 -16.98
C ILE A 372 -18.24 7.61 -17.90
N ALA A 373 -19.08 7.06 -18.78
CA ALA A 373 -19.73 7.85 -19.81
C ALA A 373 -20.89 8.72 -19.31
N PHE A 374 -21.76 8.22 -18.44
CA PHE A 374 -22.85 9.03 -17.89
C PHE A 374 -22.29 10.19 -17.07
N ALA A 375 -21.24 9.93 -16.31
CA ALA A 375 -20.51 10.95 -15.58
C ALA A 375 -19.88 11.99 -16.52
N ALA A 376 -19.11 11.55 -17.52
CA ALA A 376 -18.52 12.46 -18.50
C ALA A 376 -19.59 13.30 -19.23
N TYR A 377 -20.68 12.68 -19.67
CA TYR A 377 -21.77 13.34 -20.38
C TYR A 377 -22.52 14.35 -19.49
N GLY A 378 -22.85 13.96 -18.26
CA GLY A 378 -23.49 14.83 -17.28
C GLY A 378 -22.65 16.05 -16.88
N LEU A 379 -21.32 15.93 -16.96
CA LEU A 379 -20.39 17.02 -16.70
C LEU A 379 -20.09 17.90 -17.92
N GLY A 380 -20.63 17.56 -19.11
CA GLY A 380 -20.55 18.39 -20.31
C GLY A 380 -19.51 17.96 -21.34
N TYR A 381 -19.01 16.72 -21.28
CA TYR A 381 -18.47 16.10 -22.49
C TYR A 381 -19.57 15.91 -23.54
N ASN A 382 -19.21 16.01 -24.81
CA ASN A 382 -20.11 15.66 -25.89
C ASN A 382 -20.42 14.14 -25.85
N LEU A 383 -21.55 13.74 -26.43
CA LEU A 383 -22.05 12.37 -26.43
C LEU A 383 -20.96 11.38 -26.85
N VAL A 384 -20.30 11.66 -27.97
CA VAL A 384 -19.34 10.74 -28.56
C VAL A 384 -18.08 10.60 -27.68
N ASP A 385 -17.57 11.70 -27.12
CA ASP A 385 -16.45 11.64 -26.18
C ASP A 385 -16.82 10.79 -24.97
N ALA A 386 -17.96 11.09 -24.35
CA ALA A 386 -18.42 10.42 -23.15
C ALA A 386 -18.58 8.90 -23.37
N VAL A 387 -19.27 8.50 -24.44
CA VAL A 387 -19.52 7.09 -24.73
C VAL A 387 -18.22 6.35 -25.05
N TRP A 388 -17.33 6.93 -25.86
CA TRP A 388 -16.04 6.29 -26.15
C TRP A 388 -15.11 6.26 -24.93
N MET A 389 -15.13 7.23 -24.03
CA MET A 389 -14.43 7.11 -22.73
C MET A 389 -14.94 5.93 -21.91
N GLY A 390 -16.19 5.51 -22.12
CA GLY A 390 -16.80 4.34 -21.49
C GLY A 390 -16.42 3.01 -22.13
N TYR A 391 -15.82 2.97 -23.32
CA TYR A 391 -15.45 1.72 -23.99
C TYR A 391 -13.98 1.35 -23.75
N PRO A 392 -13.68 0.18 -23.14
CA PRO A 392 -12.31 -0.24 -22.88
C PRO A 392 -11.48 -0.54 -24.13
N ASN A 393 -12.14 -0.92 -25.22
CA ASN A 393 -11.51 -1.37 -26.45
C ASN A 393 -12.06 -0.62 -27.67
N ILE A 394 -11.27 -0.59 -28.74
CA ILE A 394 -11.63 -0.12 -30.07
C ILE A 394 -11.37 -1.24 -31.08
N GLY A 395 -12.00 -1.11 -32.26
CA GLY A 395 -12.01 -2.17 -33.27
C GLY A 395 -12.63 -3.47 -32.78
N PHE A 396 -13.74 -3.42 -32.05
CA PHE A 396 -14.51 -4.59 -31.61
C PHE A 396 -16.00 -4.41 -31.95
N ARG A 397 -16.92 -4.72 -31.02
CA ARG A 397 -18.38 -4.75 -31.24
C ARG A 397 -19.12 -3.46 -30.86
N ASN A 398 -18.36 -2.39 -30.62
CA ASN A 398 -18.85 -1.17 -29.98
C ASN A 398 -19.55 -0.26 -30.99
N VAL A 399 -20.73 0.25 -30.63
CA VAL A 399 -21.50 1.21 -31.45
C VAL A 399 -21.89 2.41 -30.58
N VAL A 400 -21.85 3.60 -31.19
CA VAL A 400 -22.37 4.85 -30.60
C VAL A 400 -23.43 5.40 -31.54
N VAL A 401 -24.66 5.56 -31.06
CA VAL A 401 -25.77 6.11 -31.85
C VAL A 401 -26.21 7.43 -31.28
N GLY A 402 -26.39 8.41 -32.16
CA GLY A 402 -26.72 9.79 -31.80
C GLY A 402 -25.81 10.79 -32.50
N ASP A 403 -26.18 12.06 -32.38
CA ASP A 403 -25.35 13.17 -32.83
C ASP A 403 -24.11 13.35 -31.95
N PRO A 404 -22.89 13.30 -32.50
CA PRO A 404 -21.67 13.39 -31.71
C PRO A 404 -21.54 14.74 -31.00
N LEU A 405 -22.20 15.80 -31.46
CA LEU A 405 -22.11 17.13 -30.87
C LEU A 405 -23.11 17.35 -29.73
N SER A 406 -24.03 16.42 -29.47
CA SER A 406 -24.96 16.53 -28.35
C SER A 406 -24.23 16.63 -27.02
N LYS A 407 -24.76 17.48 -26.14
CA LYS A 407 -24.32 17.66 -24.75
C LYS A 407 -25.54 18.08 -23.94
N ILE A 408 -25.57 17.79 -22.65
CA ILE A 408 -26.69 18.10 -21.74
C ILE A 408 -26.29 19.09 -20.65
N TYR A 409 -25.05 19.55 -20.72
CA TYR A 409 -24.50 20.51 -19.79
C TYR A 409 -23.44 21.34 -20.49
N GLN A 410 -23.53 22.65 -20.33
CA GLN A 410 -22.48 23.58 -20.70
C GLN A 410 -22.53 24.70 -19.70
N CYS A 411 -21.38 24.97 -19.10
CA CYS A 411 -21.17 26.18 -18.35
C CYS A 411 -19.99 26.96 -18.95
N ASP A 412 -20.20 28.25 -19.15
CA ASP A 412 -19.11 29.18 -19.45
C ASP A 412 -18.54 29.74 -18.15
N ALA A 413 -17.21 29.69 -18.00
CA ALA A 413 -16.54 30.18 -16.81
C ALA A 413 -16.84 31.68 -16.55
N MET A 414 -17.24 32.00 -15.33
CA MET A 414 -17.42 33.37 -14.86
C MET A 414 -16.06 34.01 -14.57
N VAL A 415 -15.56 34.82 -15.50
CA VAL A 415 -14.32 35.59 -15.29
C VAL A 415 -14.63 36.90 -14.58
N ILE A 416 -14.09 37.08 -13.37
CA ILE A 416 -14.27 38.28 -12.56
C ILE A 416 -13.32 39.38 -13.06
N ASN A 417 -13.84 40.34 -13.83
CA ASN A 417 -13.01 41.37 -14.49
C ASN A 417 -12.79 42.65 -13.65
N GLN A 418 -13.40 42.73 -12.47
CA GLN A 418 -13.29 43.86 -11.54
C GLN A 418 -13.54 43.38 -10.11
N ASN A 419 -13.11 44.15 -9.10
CA ASN A 419 -13.38 43.80 -7.71
C ASN A 419 -14.88 43.58 -7.49
N THR A 420 -15.24 42.39 -7.01
CA THR A 420 -16.63 41.90 -6.99
C THR A 420 -16.95 41.31 -5.63
N THR A 421 -18.19 41.50 -5.16
CA THR A 421 -18.71 40.80 -3.99
C THR A 421 -19.83 39.85 -4.42
N ILE A 422 -19.74 38.58 -4.05
CA ILE A 422 -20.77 37.57 -4.25
C ILE A 422 -21.47 37.24 -2.93
N TYR A 423 -22.74 36.83 -3.02
CA TYR A 423 -23.61 36.48 -1.91
C TYR A 423 -24.03 35.01 -2.04
N SER A 424 -24.79 34.48 -1.07
CA SER A 424 -25.28 33.09 -1.08
C SER A 424 -25.85 32.67 -2.44
N GLY A 425 -25.48 31.47 -2.88
CA GLY A 425 -25.91 30.92 -4.15
C GLY A 425 -25.18 29.63 -4.51
N ASP A 426 -25.74 28.94 -5.49
CA ASP A 426 -25.16 27.75 -6.10
C ASP A 426 -24.41 28.16 -7.39
N PHE A 427 -23.21 27.64 -7.55
CA PHE A 427 -22.32 27.87 -8.67
C PHE A 427 -21.97 26.53 -9.28
N ASP A 428 -22.63 26.20 -10.39
CA ASP A 428 -22.34 25.00 -11.17
C ASP A 428 -21.20 25.26 -12.19
N CYS A 429 -20.61 26.46 -12.10
CA CYS A 429 -19.71 27.05 -13.05
C CYS A 429 -18.40 27.48 -12.44
N ASP A 430 -17.32 27.39 -13.23
CA ASP A 430 -16.04 27.96 -12.85
C ASP A 430 -16.16 29.45 -12.55
N ILE A 431 -15.55 29.90 -11.45
CA ILE A 431 -15.28 31.30 -11.18
C ILE A 431 -13.78 31.52 -11.31
N ILE A 432 -13.37 32.40 -12.21
CA ILE A 432 -11.97 32.75 -12.42
C ILE A 432 -11.74 34.15 -11.87
N VAL A 433 -10.83 34.28 -10.90
CA VAL A 433 -10.40 35.55 -10.30
C VAL A 433 -8.99 35.87 -10.80
N PRO A 434 -8.81 36.74 -11.81
CA PRO A 434 -7.50 37.09 -12.37
C PRO A 434 -6.60 37.82 -11.37
N GLU A 435 -5.31 37.94 -11.72
CA GLU A 435 -4.34 38.70 -10.95
C GLU A 435 -4.77 40.16 -10.75
N GLY A 436 -4.57 40.71 -9.55
CA GLY A 436 -4.94 42.09 -9.21
C GLY A 436 -6.44 42.33 -8.95
N ILE A 437 -7.28 41.30 -9.07
CA ILE A 437 -8.72 41.38 -8.81
C ILE A 437 -9.06 40.81 -7.43
N ILE A 438 -9.96 41.48 -6.71
CA ILE A 438 -10.49 41.02 -5.41
C ILE A 438 -11.90 40.43 -5.59
N LEU A 439 -12.07 39.15 -5.26
CA LEU A 439 -13.38 38.52 -5.06
C LEU A 439 -13.69 38.45 -3.57
N THR A 440 -14.77 39.08 -3.13
CA THR A 440 -15.26 38.99 -1.74
C THR A 440 -16.52 38.13 -1.68
N ILE A 441 -16.56 37.13 -0.83
CA ILE A 441 -17.78 36.43 -0.43
C ILE A 441 -18.33 37.14 0.79
N ALA A 442 -19.54 37.69 0.68
CA ALA A 442 -20.13 38.50 1.74
C ALA A 442 -20.31 37.71 3.06
N PRO A 443 -20.22 38.34 4.24
CA PRO A 443 -20.50 37.69 5.52
C PRO A 443 -21.88 37.02 5.57
N TYR A 444 -22.01 35.93 6.33
CA TYR A 444 -23.24 35.13 6.46
C TYR A 444 -23.74 34.51 5.14
N SER A 445 -22.86 34.37 4.14
CA SER A 445 -23.22 33.72 2.89
C SER A 445 -23.06 32.21 2.96
N VAL A 446 -23.84 31.48 2.18
CA VAL A 446 -23.63 30.05 1.91
C VAL A 446 -23.43 29.91 0.40
N ILE A 447 -22.20 29.60 0.01
CA ILE A 447 -21.80 29.39 -1.38
C ILE A 447 -21.66 27.89 -1.60
N ASN A 448 -22.32 27.35 -2.61
CA ASN A 448 -22.14 25.96 -3.00
C ASN A 448 -21.57 25.90 -4.41
N PHE A 449 -20.38 25.34 -4.57
CA PHE A 449 -19.90 24.90 -5.87
C PHE A 449 -20.39 23.47 -6.10
N ASN A 450 -20.99 23.19 -7.25
CA ASN A 450 -21.43 21.84 -7.65
C ASN A 450 -20.95 21.50 -9.07
N ARG A 451 -21.22 20.27 -9.53
CA ARG A 451 -21.04 19.82 -10.93
C ARG A 451 -19.69 20.19 -11.55
N ASN A 452 -18.60 19.90 -10.82
CA ASN A 452 -17.22 20.14 -11.26
C ASN A 452 -16.84 21.63 -11.44
N ALA A 453 -17.62 22.56 -10.88
CA ALA A 453 -17.24 23.95 -10.81
C ALA A 453 -15.93 24.17 -10.04
N ALA A 454 -15.09 25.07 -10.55
CA ALA A 454 -13.85 25.46 -9.92
C ALA A 454 -13.82 26.95 -9.55
N LEU A 455 -13.45 27.26 -8.31
CA LEU A 455 -13.00 28.60 -7.93
C LEU A 455 -11.49 28.70 -8.19
N LYS A 456 -11.11 29.34 -9.30
CA LYS A 456 -9.73 29.53 -9.74
C LYS A 456 -9.28 30.95 -9.40
N VAL A 457 -8.40 31.09 -8.41
CA VAL A 457 -7.92 32.38 -7.92
C VAL A 457 -6.47 32.59 -8.36
N LYS A 458 -6.22 33.77 -8.94
CA LYS A 458 -4.90 34.40 -9.18
C LYS A 458 -4.77 35.74 -8.45
N GLY A 459 -5.90 36.38 -8.11
CA GLY A 459 -5.98 37.63 -7.36
C GLY A 459 -6.23 37.40 -5.86
N THR A 460 -7.05 38.23 -5.23
CA THR A 460 -7.39 38.11 -3.80
C THR A 460 -8.80 37.52 -3.62
N LEU A 461 -8.97 36.50 -2.79
CA LEU A 461 -10.26 35.95 -2.36
C LEU A 461 -10.53 36.29 -0.88
N ILE A 462 -11.58 37.04 -0.56
CA ILE A 462 -11.96 37.37 0.82
C ILE A 462 -13.23 36.60 1.19
N ILE A 463 -13.20 35.72 2.19
CA ILE A 463 -14.37 35.00 2.72
C ILE A 463 -14.85 35.71 3.99
N GLY A 464 -16.03 36.32 3.93
CA GLY A 464 -16.61 37.12 5.01
C GLY A 464 -16.93 36.34 6.28
N ASN A 465 -17.16 37.03 7.41
CA ASN A 465 -17.47 36.39 8.70
C ASN A 465 -18.72 35.48 8.63
N ASN A 466 -18.69 34.34 9.32
CA ASN A 466 -19.81 33.37 9.41
C ASN A 466 -20.31 32.87 8.05
N THR A 467 -19.42 32.80 7.05
CA THR A 467 -19.73 32.35 5.70
C THR A 467 -19.32 30.89 5.52
N GLU A 468 -20.14 30.11 4.83
CA GLU A 468 -19.81 28.75 4.42
C GLU A 468 -19.56 28.69 2.92
N VAL A 469 -18.42 28.11 2.52
CA VAL A 469 -18.09 27.82 1.12
C VAL A 469 -17.97 26.32 0.96
N ASN A 470 -18.98 25.71 0.35
CA ASN A 470 -19.08 24.29 0.12
C ASN A 470 -18.62 23.96 -1.29
N PHE A 471 -17.62 23.11 -1.41
CA PHE A 471 -17.20 22.48 -2.64
C PHE A 471 -17.77 21.06 -2.65
N ASN A 472 -18.87 20.85 -3.37
CA ASN A 472 -19.54 19.56 -3.46
C ASN A 472 -19.11 18.81 -4.72
N SER A 473 -18.79 17.53 -4.57
CA SER A 473 -18.62 16.52 -5.63
C SER A 473 -17.88 17.00 -6.89
N TYR A 474 -16.57 16.72 -6.93
CA TYR A 474 -15.66 17.02 -8.05
C TYR A 474 -15.38 18.52 -8.26
N THR A 475 -15.78 19.38 -7.33
CA THR A 475 -15.48 20.81 -7.44
C THR A 475 -14.09 21.13 -6.93
N HIS A 476 -13.55 22.26 -7.39
CA HIS A 476 -12.16 22.60 -7.14
C HIS A 476 -11.98 24.00 -6.56
N LEU A 477 -11.08 24.15 -5.60
CA LEU A 477 -10.49 25.44 -5.27
C LEU A 477 -9.04 25.42 -5.75
N LEU A 478 -8.68 26.28 -6.71
CA LEU A 478 -7.35 26.41 -7.26
C LEU A 478 -6.77 27.78 -6.88
N LEU A 479 -5.65 27.81 -6.17
CA LEU A 479 -4.89 29.02 -5.88
C LEU A 479 -3.58 28.99 -6.67
N ASP A 480 -3.43 29.92 -7.62
CA ASP A 480 -2.25 30.03 -8.50
C ASP A 480 -1.20 31.03 -7.94
N ASP A 481 -0.07 31.16 -8.62
CA ASP A 481 0.97 32.14 -8.29
C ASP A 481 0.41 33.58 -8.20
N GLY A 482 0.73 34.27 -7.10
CA GLY A 482 0.26 35.64 -6.83
C GLY A 482 -1.08 35.75 -6.10
N SER A 483 -1.74 34.62 -5.80
CA SER A 483 -3.03 34.62 -5.11
C SER A 483 -2.92 35.00 -3.64
N GLU A 484 -3.91 35.73 -3.14
CA GLU A 484 -4.13 35.99 -1.72
C GLU A 484 -5.51 35.46 -1.33
N ILE A 485 -5.67 34.87 -0.15
CA ILE A 485 -7.00 34.52 0.38
C ILE A 485 -7.08 34.92 1.85
N ILE A 486 -8.19 35.56 2.21
CA ILE A 486 -8.45 36.15 3.52
C ILE A 486 -9.74 35.52 4.06
N VAL A 487 -9.63 34.63 5.04
CA VAL A 487 -10.78 33.97 5.67
C VAL A 487 -11.09 34.66 6.99
N GLN A 488 -12.28 35.23 7.13
CA GLN A 488 -12.69 35.97 8.32
C GLN A 488 -13.31 35.06 9.39
N GLN A 489 -13.66 35.62 10.56
CA GLN A 489 -14.05 34.86 11.75
C GLN A 489 -15.28 33.97 11.51
N ASN A 490 -15.23 32.72 12.00
CA ASN A 490 -16.28 31.71 11.88
C ASN A 490 -16.68 31.35 10.44
N ALA A 491 -15.87 31.68 9.43
CA ALA A 491 -16.10 31.18 8.09
C ALA A 491 -15.58 29.74 7.94
N GLY A 492 -16.33 28.89 7.24
CA GLY A 492 -15.94 27.54 6.89
C GLY A 492 -15.75 27.37 5.39
N VAL A 493 -14.78 26.53 5.03
CA VAL A 493 -14.58 26.04 3.66
C VAL A 493 -14.65 24.52 3.72
N HIS A 494 -15.69 23.96 3.11
CA HIS A 494 -16.00 22.54 3.17
C HIS A 494 -15.73 21.88 1.83
N PHE A 495 -15.02 20.75 1.82
CA PHE A 495 -14.81 19.91 0.64
C PHE A 495 -15.58 18.61 0.84
N ASN A 496 -16.74 18.51 0.19
CA ASN A 496 -17.66 17.38 0.29
C ASN A 496 -17.53 16.49 -0.94
N GLY A 497 -17.57 15.16 -0.78
CA GLY A 497 -17.36 14.23 -1.89
C GLY A 497 -15.93 14.27 -2.44
N TRP A 498 -15.78 14.15 -3.77
CA TRP A 498 -14.49 14.10 -4.49
C TRP A 498 -13.92 15.48 -4.83
N SER A 499 -14.23 16.51 -4.05
CA SER A 499 -13.72 17.87 -4.28
C SER A 499 -12.24 18.01 -3.92
N THR A 500 -11.53 18.86 -4.66
CA THR A 500 -10.06 18.99 -4.56
C THR A 500 -9.63 20.42 -4.26
N PHE A 501 -8.63 20.57 -3.40
CA PHE A 501 -7.98 21.86 -3.11
C PHE A 501 -6.55 21.84 -3.67
N PHE A 502 -6.27 22.72 -4.62
CA PHE A 502 -4.97 22.86 -5.26
C PHE A 502 -4.32 24.19 -4.86
N VAL A 503 -3.10 24.14 -4.32
CA VAL A 503 -2.30 25.32 -3.97
C VAL A 503 -0.96 25.22 -4.69
N LYS A 504 -0.63 26.20 -5.54
CA LYS A 504 0.60 26.21 -6.34
C LYS A 504 1.73 27.13 -5.80
N ILE A 505 1.60 27.68 -4.59
CA ILE A 505 2.51 28.72 -4.03
C ILE A 505 3.25 28.33 -2.74
N ASP A 506 4.43 28.91 -2.51
CA ASP A 506 5.10 28.95 -1.20
C ASP A 506 4.24 29.76 -0.22
N PHE A 507 3.66 29.05 0.75
CA PHE A 507 2.62 29.58 1.61
C PHE A 507 3.14 29.69 3.05
N SER A 508 3.12 30.90 3.65
CA SER A 508 3.59 31.17 5.03
C SER A 508 2.47 31.75 5.91
N LEU A 509 2.14 31.02 6.98
CA LEU A 509 1.18 31.43 8.01
C LEU A 509 1.93 32.07 9.19
N ASP A 510 2.18 33.37 9.09
CA ASP A 510 2.61 34.22 10.21
C ASP A 510 1.39 34.59 11.09
N GLU A 511 1.61 34.84 12.38
CA GLU A 511 0.64 35.38 13.34
C GLU A 511 0.04 36.77 12.95
N ASN A 512 0.59 37.41 11.92
CA ASN A 512 0.11 38.60 11.22
C ASN A 512 -0.33 38.33 9.75
N SER A 513 -0.31 37.08 9.30
CA SER A 513 -0.72 36.64 7.96
C SER A 513 -2.25 36.52 7.86
N PRO A 514 -2.87 36.82 6.70
CA PRO A 514 -4.32 36.94 6.50
C PRO A 514 -5.16 35.65 6.60
N PHE A 515 -4.59 34.55 7.12
CA PHE A 515 -5.31 33.32 7.42
C PHE A 515 -5.58 33.19 8.92
N ASN A 516 -6.75 33.69 9.36
CA ASN A 516 -7.20 33.54 10.73
C ASN A 516 -8.39 32.57 10.76
N PHE A 517 -8.07 31.28 10.80
CA PHE A 517 -9.04 30.24 11.15
C PHE A 517 -9.48 30.48 12.60
N GLY A 518 -10.64 31.10 12.80
CA GLY A 518 -11.18 31.37 14.14
C GLY A 518 -11.25 30.09 14.99
N PHE A 519 -11.21 30.24 16.32
CA PHE A 519 -11.41 29.14 17.27
C PHE A 519 -12.58 28.23 16.81
N ALA A 520 -12.34 26.91 16.71
CA ALA A 520 -13.28 25.86 16.28
C ALA A 520 -13.51 25.66 14.76
N SER A 521 -12.62 26.15 13.90
CA SER A 521 -12.59 25.78 12.47
C SER A 521 -11.98 24.39 12.24
N SER A 522 -12.49 23.68 11.22
CA SER A 522 -12.06 22.33 10.83
C SER A 522 -11.85 22.22 9.32
N MET A 523 -10.76 21.58 8.91
CA MET A 523 -10.54 21.15 7.52
C MET A 523 -10.76 19.64 7.44
N VAL A 524 -11.78 19.22 6.69
CA VAL A 524 -12.04 17.81 6.40
C VAL A 524 -11.67 17.58 4.94
N VAL A 525 -10.66 16.74 4.71
CA VAL A 525 -10.24 16.37 3.35
C VAL A 525 -10.69 14.94 3.09
N SER A 526 -11.69 14.81 2.24
CA SER A 526 -12.21 13.50 1.79
C SER A 526 -11.54 13.02 0.50
N GLY A 527 -10.91 13.92 -0.27
CA GLY A 527 -10.16 13.65 -1.51
C GLY A 527 -8.63 13.67 -1.33
N SER A 528 -7.91 14.14 -2.37
CA SER A 528 -6.45 14.30 -2.35
C SER A 528 -6.02 15.71 -1.95
N LEU A 529 -5.06 15.81 -1.04
CA LEU A 529 -4.44 17.06 -0.61
C LEU A 529 -2.94 17.01 -0.92
N GLU A 530 -2.47 17.90 -1.78
CA GLU A 530 -1.05 18.17 -2.00
C GLU A 530 -0.70 19.53 -1.38
N LEU A 531 0.21 19.51 -0.40
CA LEU A 531 0.71 20.72 0.26
C LEU A 531 2.18 20.91 -0.09
N THR A 532 2.50 22.02 -0.76
CA THR A 532 3.86 22.47 -1.07
C THR A 532 4.15 23.78 -0.30
N GLY A 533 5.33 23.88 0.36
CA GLY A 533 5.77 25.09 1.11
C GLY A 533 5.83 24.98 2.65
N ASN A 534 6.17 26.10 3.32
CA ASN A 534 6.34 26.26 4.78
C ASN A 534 5.00 26.52 5.51
N LEU A 535 4.20 25.48 5.72
CA LEU A 535 2.87 25.64 6.30
C LEU A 535 2.87 25.53 7.85
N ILE A 536 2.18 26.44 8.54
CA ILE A 536 1.90 26.34 9.99
C ILE A 536 0.39 26.23 10.20
N LEU A 537 -0.12 25.02 10.37
CA LEU A 537 -1.56 24.81 10.62
C LEU A 537 -1.87 24.95 12.12
N ASN A 538 -2.43 26.09 12.51
CA ASN A 538 -3.02 26.33 13.84
C ASN A 538 -4.54 26.09 13.77
N MET A 539 -4.95 24.82 13.77
CA MET A 539 -6.37 24.44 13.68
C MET A 539 -6.76 23.49 14.81
N SER A 540 -8.05 23.46 15.15
CA SER A 540 -8.56 22.60 16.22
C SER A 540 -8.57 21.11 15.82
N ARG A 541 -8.86 20.82 14.54
CA ARG A 541 -8.96 19.46 14.02
C ARG A 541 -8.63 19.38 12.52
N ILE A 542 -7.85 18.37 12.12
CA ILE A 542 -7.67 17.94 10.73
C ILE A 542 -8.09 16.48 10.62
N VAL A 543 -8.90 16.14 9.61
CA VAL A 543 -9.23 14.74 9.30
C VAL A 543 -8.96 14.48 7.83
N ILE A 544 -8.10 13.50 7.54
CA ILE A 544 -7.84 12.98 6.19
C ILE A 544 -8.59 11.66 6.05
N ASN A 545 -9.72 11.67 5.35
CA ASN A 545 -10.49 10.45 5.06
C ASN A 545 -9.99 9.73 3.80
N GLY A 546 -9.44 10.47 2.83
CA GLY A 546 -8.89 9.95 1.57
C GLY A 546 -7.36 9.79 1.58
N SER A 547 -6.72 9.93 0.42
CA SER A 547 -5.26 9.86 0.28
C SER A 547 -4.65 11.25 0.17
N ALA A 548 -3.80 11.65 1.12
CA ALA A 548 -3.07 12.90 1.09
C ALA A 548 -1.57 12.66 0.85
N GLU A 549 -0.96 13.56 0.10
CA GLU A 549 0.48 13.58 -0.13
C GLU A 549 1.06 14.91 0.34
N LEU A 550 1.92 14.86 1.34
CA LEU A 550 2.63 16.01 1.86
C LEU A 550 3.97 16.16 1.13
N SER A 551 4.11 17.24 0.38
CA SER A 551 5.27 17.52 -0.48
C SER A 551 5.90 18.86 -0.10
N THR A 552 6.48 18.98 1.08
CA THR A 552 7.09 20.25 1.49
C THR A 552 8.55 20.33 1.05
N SER A 553 8.93 21.45 0.44
CA SER A 553 10.33 21.86 0.19
C SER A 553 11.06 22.29 1.47
N SER A 554 10.33 22.38 2.59
CA SER A 554 10.73 22.97 3.87
C SER A 554 9.91 22.38 5.04
N SER A 555 10.09 22.85 6.27
CA SER A 555 9.50 22.20 7.46
C SER A 555 8.02 22.56 7.68
N LEU A 556 7.11 21.57 7.62
CA LEU A 556 5.73 21.70 8.11
C LEU A 556 5.73 21.67 9.64
N SER A 557 5.14 22.67 10.30
CA SER A 557 4.89 22.62 11.74
C SER A 557 3.40 22.48 12.01
N LEU A 558 3.00 21.38 12.64
CA LEU A 558 1.63 21.18 13.11
C LEU A 558 1.55 21.53 14.59
N ALA A 559 0.68 22.49 14.89
CA ALA A 559 0.17 22.76 16.24
C ALA A 559 -1.34 22.51 16.23
N VAL A 560 -1.71 21.26 15.96
CA VAL A 560 -3.12 20.84 15.78
C VAL A 560 -3.53 20.00 16.97
N THR A 561 -4.64 20.36 17.62
CA THR A 561 -5.10 19.65 18.83
C THR A 561 -5.46 18.19 18.53
N ASN A 562 -6.00 17.90 17.33
CA ASN A 562 -6.30 16.55 16.87
C ASN A 562 -6.17 16.41 15.34
N PHE A 563 -5.21 15.60 14.88
CA PHE A 563 -4.97 15.26 13.47
C PHE A 563 -5.27 13.77 13.26
N GLU A 564 -6.26 13.43 12.46
CA GLU A 564 -6.65 12.05 12.16
C GLU A 564 -6.30 11.69 10.70
N VAL A 565 -5.55 10.61 10.48
CA VAL A 565 -5.27 10.02 9.16
C VAL A 565 -6.04 8.72 9.04
N LYS A 566 -7.20 8.73 8.38
CA LYS A 566 -8.02 7.55 8.16
C LYS A 566 -7.75 6.84 6.84
N GLY A 567 -7.37 7.57 5.79
CA GLY A 567 -6.94 7.01 4.50
C GLY A 567 -5.41 6.87 4.40
N SER A 568 -4.74 7.63 3.55
CA SER A 568 -3.27 7.62 3.47
C SER A 568 -2.63 9.01 3.63
N LEU A 569 -1.43 9.08 4.21
CA LEU A 569 -0.61 10.28 4.34
C LEU A 569 0.84 9.93 3.96
N THR A 570 1.32 10.40 2.82
CA THR A 570 2.71 10.16 2.37
C THR A 570 3.53 11.44 2.45
N PHE A 571 4.74 11.38 2.98
CA PHE A 571 5.70 12.46 3.03
C PHE A 571 6.66 12.25 1.86
N LYS A 572 6.87 13.27 1.03
CA LYS A 572 7.88 13.19 -0.03
C LYS A 572 9.30 13.25 0.53
N GLU A 573 10.25 13.00 -0.36
CA GLU A 573 11.66 13.02 -0.01
C GLU A 573 12.09 14.38 0.56
N GLY A 574 12.80 14.37 1.69
CA GLY A 574 13.29 15.58 2.36
C GLY A 574 12.24 16.41 3.11
N SER A 575 10.96 16.01 3.09
CA SER A 575 9.90 16.74 3.79
C SER A 575 10.03 16.57 5.31
N GLN A 576 9.59 17.57 6.08
CA GLN A 576 9.65 17.54 7.55
C GLN A 576 8.30 17.87 8.16
N LEU A 577 7.84 17.08 9.13
CA LEU A 577 6.73 17.39 10.01
C LEU A 577 7.22 17.59 11.45
N ASN A 578 6.93 18.74 12.02
CA ASN A 578 7.15 19.06 13.43
C ASN A 578 5.79 19.11 14.14
N MET A 579 5.48 18.11 14.96
CA MET A 579 4.39 18.18 15.92
C MET A 579 4.86 18.96 17.15
N ASN A 580 4.15 20.01 17.54
CA ASN A 580 4.49 20.83 18.69
C ASN A 580 3.30 20.95 19.65
N GLY A 581 3.61 21.10 20.94
CA GLY A 581 2.60 21.28 22.00
C GLY A 581 1.80 20.01 22.26
N SER A 582 0.56 20.15 22.75
CA SER A 582 -0.36 19.03 23.01
C SER A 582 -1.00 18.47 21.73
N SER A 583 -0.25 18.42 20.63
CA SER A 583 -0.75 17.92 19.35
C SER A 583 -0.98 16.41 19.43
N LEU A 584 -2.14 15.95 18.93
CA LEU A 584 -2.47 14.53 18.85
C LEU A 584 -2.56 14.11 17.37
N LEU A 585 -1.76 13.14 16.93
CA LEU A 585 -1.84 12.52 15.60
C LEU A 585 -2.33 11.08 15.73
N ASN A 586 -3.53 10.78 15.25
CA ASN A 586 -4.09 9.44 15.18
C ASN A 586 -4.00 8.91 13.74
N VAL A 587 -3.31 7.79 13.52
CA VAL A 587 -3.19 7.14 12.21
C VAL A 587 -4.02 5.86 12.21
N TYR A 588 -5.15 5.84 11.52
CA TYR A 588 -5.98 4.64 11.33
C TYR A 588 -5.71 3.94 10.00
N GLY A 589 -5.24 4.68 8.98
CA GLY A 589 -4.86 4.13 7.67
C GLY A 589 -3.35 4.02 7.49
N LEU A 590 -2.80 4.47 6.35
CA LEU A 590 -1.37 4.42 6.06
C LEU A 590 -0.70 5.79 6.26
N MET A 591 0.40 5.84 7.00
CA MET A 591 1.31 6.98 7.05
C MET A 591 2.70 6.54 6.57
N SER A 592 3.19 7.12 5.49
CA SER A 592 4.51 6.80 4.91
C SER A 592 5.44 8.01 5.00
N VAL A 593 6.49 7.94 5.82
CA VAL A 593 7.54 8.96 5.87
C VAL A 593 8.58 8.67 4.79
N GLY A 594 8.72 9.57 3.80
CA GLY A 594 9.57 9.43 2.62
C GLY A 594 11.07 9.35 2.91
N ILE A 595 11.86 9.15 1.86
CA ILE A 595 13.33 9.09 1.96
C ILE A 595 13.84 10.43 2.51
N ASN A 596 14.83 10.43 3.42
CA ASN A 596 15.36 11.68 4.02
C ASN A 596 14.31 12.58 4.71
N ALA A 597 13.08 12.12 4.92
CA ALA A 597 12.03 12.91 5.54
C ALA A 597 12.12 12.85 7.07
N TRP A 598 11.56 13.84 7.75
CA TRP A 598 11.65 14.01 9.19
C TRP A 598 10.26 14.05 9.84
N LEU A 599 10.07 13.27 10.91
CA LEU A 599 8.96 13.41 11.83
C LEU A 599 9.51 13.79 13.20
N ASN A 600 9.21 14.98 13.71
CA ASN A 600 9.65 15.44 15.01
C ASN A 600 8.44 15.67 15.92
N MET A 601 8.41 15.03 17.08
CA MET A 601 7.40 15.22 18.11
C MET A 601 7.97 16.02 19.26
N ASN A 602 7.37 17.15 19.59
CA ASN A 602 7.85 18.06 20.63
C ASN A 602 6.73 18.46 21.61
N ASN A 603 7.11 18.71 22.87
CA ASN A 603 6.32 19.41 23.89
C ASN A 603 4.98 18.74 24.24
N ASN A 604 4.99 17.45 24.62
CA ASN A 604 3.81 16.63 24.95
C ASN A 604 2.95 16.26 23.74
N SER A 605 3.55 16.15 22.55
CA SER A 605 2.85 15.64 21.37
C SER A 605 2.60 14.14 21.50
N ILE A 606 1.47 13.66 21.01
CA ILE A 606 1.10 12.24 21.07
C ILE A 606 0.84 11.75 19.64
N LEU A 607 1.48 10.65 19.25
CA LEU A 607 1.19 9.95 18.01
C LEU A 607 0.62 8.58 18.36
N LYS A 608 -0.58 8.26 17.88
CA LYS A 608 -1.24 6.96 18.05
C LYS A 608 -1.40 6.30 16.70
N ASN A 609 -0.75 5.18 16.47
CA ASN A 609 -0.87 4.38 15.26
C ASN A 609 -1.81 3.20 15.48
N PHE A 610 -2.94 3.17 14.80
CA PHE A 610 -3.87 2.04 14.72
C PHE A 610 -3.83 1.34 13.34
N GLY A 611 -3.13 1.92 12.35
CA GLY A 611 -3.02 1.42 10.97
C GLY A 611 -1.60 0.99 10.61
N ILE A 612 -0.98 1.64 9.63
CA ILE A 612 0.41 1.38 9.20
C ILE A 612 1.20 2.69 9.25
N VAL A 613 2.31 2.70 9.98
CA VAL A 613 3.31 3.78 9.91
C VAL A 613 4.60 3.19 9.35
N HIS A 614 5.07 3.72 8.21
CA HIS A 614 6.25 3.23 7.50
C HIS A 614 7.25 4.36 7.30
N PHE A 615 8.46 4.20 7.83
CA PHE A 615 9.59 5.08 7.60
C PHE A 615 10.49 4.50 6.52
N LYS A 616 10.64 5.21 5.40
CA LYS A 616 11.52 4.84 4.29
C LYS A 616 12.98 5.17 4.59
N GLN A 617 13.87 4.76 3.71
CA GLN A 617 15.32 4.87 3.88
C GLN A 617 15.78 6.27 4.33
N GLU A 618 16.71 6.33 5.28
CA GLU A 618 17.35 7.57 5.76
C GLU A 618 16.40 8.64 6.37
N SER A 619 15.13 8.29 6.59
CA SER A 619 14.20 9.16 7.31
C SER A 619 14.56 9.24 8.80
N ASN A 620 14.11 10.31 9.47
CA ASN A 620 14.35 10.51 10.90
C ASN A 620 13.04 10.64 11.67
N PHE A 621 13.02 10.02 12.85
CA PHE A 621 11.93 10.13 13.82
C PHE A 621 12.48 10.64 15.16
N THR A 622 12.16 11.88 15.52
CA THR A 622 12.63 12.48 16.78
C THR A 622 11.49 12.61 17.79
N ILE A 623 11.70 12.17 19.03
CA ILE A 623 10.73 12.31 20.14
C ILE A 623 11.36 13.14 21.26
N ASN A 624 10.83 14.34 21.48
CA ASN A 624 11.32 15.35 22.41
C ASN A 624 10.27 15.74 23.47
N ASN A 625 10.73 16.29 24.60
CA ASN A 625 9.93 17.01 25.60
C ASN A 625 8.58 16.36 25.94
N ALA A 626 8.62 15.19 26.55
CA ALA A 626 7.47 14.40 27.06
C ALA A 626 6.46 13.96 26.00
N SER A 627 6.85 13.94 24.73
CA SER A 627 6.04 13.36 23.66
C SER A 627 6.02 11.83 23.73
N THR A 628 4.93 11.21 23.26
CA THR A 628 4.75 9.75 23.31
C THR A 628 4.20 9.20 22.00
N PHE A 629 4.84 8.14 21.50
CA PHE A 629 4.36 7.34 20.38
C PHE A 629 3.75 6.03 20.87
N TYR A 630 2.46 5.83 20.57
CA TYR A 630 1.70 4.61 20.81
C TYR A 630 1.43 3.91 19.48
N SER A 631 1.67 2.61 19.37
CA SER A 631 1.38 1.87 18.15
C SER A 631 0.66 0.55 18.41
N ASN A 632 -0.60 0.48 18.01
CA ASN A 632 -1.41 -0.73 17.90
C ASN A 632 -1.47 -1.28 16.47
N GLY A 633 -0.88 -0.58 15.51
CA GLY A 633 -0.79 -0.98 14.11
C GLY A 633 0.57 -1.58 13.73
N ILE A 634 0.88 -1.58 12.43
CA ILE A 634 2.18 -1.96 11.88
C ILE A 634 3.11 -0.74 11.93
N PHE A 635 4.33 -0.92 12.46
CA PHE A 635 5.39 0.08 12.46
C PHE A 635 6.63 -0.48 11.75
N ASN A 636 6.90 0.02 10.54
CA ASN A 636 7.97 -0.46 9.66
C ASN A 636 9.07 0.59 9.51
N LEU A 637 10.32 0.14 9.59
CA LEU A 637 11.52 0.96 9.38
C LEU A 637 12.40 0.30 8.30
N ASP A 638 12.71 1.06 7.24
CA ASP A 638 13.67 0.66 6.20
C ASP A 638 15.10 1.02 6.61
N GLU A 639 16.08 0.66 5.78
CA GLU A 639 17.51 0.88 6.03
C GLU A 639 17.89 2.35 6.31
N GLY A 640 18.80 2.58 7.24
CA GLY A 640 19.29 3.93 7.57
C GLY A 640 18.35 4.84 8.34
N VAL A 641 17.15 4.39 8.72
CA VAL A 641 16.25 5.20 9.55
C VAL A 641 16.89 5.53 10.91
N LEU A 642 16.77 6.79 11.34
CA LEU A 642 17.27 7.27 12.64
C LEU A 642 16.11 7.63 13.57
N ILE A 643 15.99 6.93 14.69
CA ILE A 643 15.08 7.26 15.79
C ILE A 643 15.88 7.91 16.92
N ASN A 644 15.58 9.17 17.23
CA ASN A 644 16.22 9.92 18.31
C ASN A 644 15.22 10.24 19.42
N GLN A 645 15.48 9.76 20.64
CA GLN A 645 14.77 10.21 21.81
C GLN A 645 15.66 11.12 22.65
N ASN A 646 15.33 12.41 22.72
CA ASN A 646 16.14 13.38 23.46
C ASN A 646 15.59 13.70 24.86
N ASN A 647 14.64 12.90 25.38
CA ASN A 647 13.89 13.25 26.59
C ASN A 647 14.05 12.28 27.77
N PHE A 648 14.01 12.82 29.00
CA PHE A 648 14.23 12.13 30.28
C PHE A 648 12.98 11.50 30.93
N ASN A 649 11.78 11.68 30.37
CA ASN A 649 10.55 11.15 30.96
C ASN A 649 10.24 9.71 30.50
N ILE A 650 9.50 9.00 31.36
CA ILE A 650 9.17 7.57 31.28
C ILE A 650 8.25 7.28 30.07
N ASN A 651 8.57 6.24 29.28
CA ASN A 651 7.75 5.65 28.19
C ASN A 651 7.51 6.49 26.91
N SER A 652 8.51 6.62 26.05
CA SER A 652 8.43 7.39 24.79
C SER A 652 7.85 6.61 23.61
N ILE A 653 8.11 5.30 23.53
CA ILE A 653 7.65 4.42 22.44
C ILE A 653 7.00 3.19 23.08
N ILE A 654 5.69 3.09 22.89
CA ILE A 654 4.86 2.00 23.41
C ILE A 654 4.22 1.32 22.21
N ILE A 655 4.51 0.04 21.99
CA ILE A 655 3.88 -0.74 20.91
C ILE A 655 2.94 -1.76 21.59
N GLN A 656 1.64 -1.69 21.28
CA GLN A 656 0.55 -2.43 21.92
C GLN A 656 -0.31 -3.20 20.90
N SER A 657 -0.10 -4.51 20.71
CA SER A 657 -0.88 -5.35 19.76
C SER A 657 -0.65 -5.09 18.27
N GLY A 658 0.61 -4.77 17.91
CA GLY A 658 1.03 -4.52 16.53
C GLY A 658 2.25 -5.34 16.09
N VAL A 659 2.82 -4.94 14.94
CA VAL A 659 4.04 -5.52 14.37
C VAL A 659 5.11 -4.44 14.30
N PHE A 660 6.29 -4.68 14.88
CA PHE A 660 7.44 -3.78 14.74
C PHE A 660 8.53 -4.46 13.92
N LYS A 661 8.83 -3.90 12.73
CA LYS A 661 9.81 -4.44 11.80
C LYS A 661 10.86 -3.39 11.46
N SER A 662 12.11 -3.76 11.68
CA SER A 662 13.30 -3.01 11.30
C SER A 662 14.13 -3.88 10.36
N LEU A 663 14.25 -3.47 9.09
CA LEU A 663 14.91 -4.24 8.03
C LEU A 663 16.10 -3.45 7.46
N GLY A 664 17.11 -3.18 8.30
CA GLY A 664 18.33 -2.53 7.87
C GLY A 664 19.25 -3.43 7.04
N ASN A 665 20.43 -2.90 6.68
CA ASN A 665 21.51 -3.70 6.08
C ASN A 665 22.88 -3.34 6.70
N VAL A 666 23.94 -4.10 6.36
CA VAL A 666 25.29 -3.91 6.91
C VAL A 666 25.83 -2.49 6.72
N ASN A 667 25.54 -1.87 5.59
CA ASN A 667 26.06 -0.55 5.21
C ASN A 667 25.19 0.60 5.72
N ASN A 668 23.90 0.35 6.00
CA ASN A 668 22.93 1.36 6.38
C ASN A 668 22.03 0.84 7.51
N ARG A 669 22.59 0.83 8.71
CA ARG A 669 21.94 0.32 9.92
C ARG A 669 20.91 1.32 10.43
N ILE A 670 19.76 0.81 10.86
CA ILE A 670 18.74 1.61 11.55
C ILE A 670 19.30 1.99 12.92
N THR A 671 19.22 3.24 13.33
CA THR A 671 19.77 3.67 14.63
C THR A 671 18.68 4.13 15.57
N ILE A 672 18.65 3.59 16.79
CA ILE A 672 17.74 3.99 17.86
C ILE A 672 18.60 4.53 19.01
N ASN A 673 18.53 5.84 19.23
CA ASN A 673 19.28 6.52 20.28
C ASN A 673 18.36 6.83 21.46
N PHE A 674 18.66 6.23 22.60
CA PHE A 674 18.07 6.60 23.88
C PHE A 674 19.00 7.57 24.65
N PRO A 675 18.46 8.42 25.53
CA PRO A 675 19.29 9.31 26.34
C PRO A 675 20.13 8.53 27.36
N SER A 676 21.39 8.94 27.54
CA SER A 676 22.43 8.19 28.28
C SER A 676 22.26 8.13 29.80
N VAL A 677 21.32 8.89 30.40
CA VAL A 677 21.33 9.20 31.85
C VAL A 677 20.10 8.72 32.62
N ALA A 678 19.20 7.92 32.05
CA ALA A 678 17.95 7.55 32.74
C ALA A 678 17.59 6.07 32.61
N ILE A 679 17.38 5.45 33.78
CA ILE A 679 16.73 4.14 34.02
C ILE A 679 15.29 4.03 33.42
N ALA A 680 14.78 5.10 32.80
CA ALA A 680 13.37 5.27 32.43
C ALA A 680 13.10 5.25 30.91
N SER A 681 14.12 5.37 30.07
CA SER A 681 13.93 5.33 28.62
C SER A 681 13.89 3.89 28.14
N LYS A 682 12.67 3.43 27.80
CA LYS A 682 12.44 2.06 27.35
C LYS A 682 11.63 2.03 26.06
N LEU A 683 11.99 1.12 25.16
CA LEU A 683 11.11 0.61 24.13
C LEU A 683 10.20 -0.43 24.81
N GLN A 684 8.97 -0.03 25.13
CA GLN A 684 8.03 -0.92 25.81
C GLN A 684 7.18 -1.66 24.77
N LEU A 685 7.21 -2.98 24.84
CA LEU A 685 6.56 -3.87 23.90
C LEU A 685 5.49 -4.69 24.62
N GLY A 686 4.25 -4.59 24.16
CA GLY A 686 3.12 -5.26 24.76
C GLY A 686 2.06 -5.68 23.77
N GLY A 687 1.26 -6.72 24.04
CA GLY A 687 0.19 -7.11 23.12
C GLY A 687 0.64 -7.70 21.77
N LEU A 688 1.93 -7.57 21.41
CA LEU A 688 2.40 -7.62 20.02
C LEU A 688 2.18 -8.97 19.33
N ASP A 689 2.08 -8.95 18.01
CA ASP A 689 2.18 -10.17 17.23
C ASP A 689 3.64 -10.51 16.90
N THR A 690 4.51 -9.51 16.62
CA THR A 690 5.88 -9.77 16.14
C THR A 690 6.84 -8.58 16.35
N LEU A 691 8.05 -8.85 16.87
CA LEU A 691 9.21 -7.96 16.85
C LEU A 691 10.32 -8.54 15.95
N ILE A 692 10.76 -7.79 14.95
CA ILE A 692 11.93 -8.14 14.13
C ILE A 692 12.86 -6.94 14.07
N LEU A 693 14.05 -7.06 14.67
CA LEU A 693 15.13 -6.07 14.58
C LEU A 693 16.31 -6.66 13.81
N SER A 694 16.55 -6.21 12.59
CA SER A 694 17.68 -6.65 11.78
C SER A 694 18.57 -5.46 11.44
N TYR A 695 19.88 -5.61 11.60
CA TYR A 695 20.87 -4.56 11.32
C TYR A 695 20.54 -3.22 12.02
N THR A 696 20.18 -3.29 13.30
CA THR A 696 19.83 -2.12 14.11
C THR A 696 20.99 -1.75 15.05
N ASN A 697 21.29 -0.47 15.19
CA ASN A 697 22.16 0.12 16.21
C ASN A 697 21.26 0.61 17.34
N ILE A 698 21.39 0.05 18.53
CA ILE A 698 20.65 0.49 19.72
C ILE A 698 21.67 1.10 20.67
N ASN A 699 21.58 2.40 20.88
CA ASN A 699 22.51 3.14 21.73
C ASN A 699 21.79 3.57 23.01
N ASN A 700 22.25 3.06 24.16
CA ASN A 700 21.66 3.25 25.49
C ASN A 700 20.23 2.68 25.61
N GLY A 701 19.64 2.73 26.81
CA GLY A 701 18.22 2.42 27.04
C GLY A 701 17.89 0.94 27.30
N PHE A 702 16.59 0.65 27.36
CA PHE A 702 16.04 -0.68 27.71
C PHE A 702 15.06 -1.15 26.63
N ILE A 703 15.11 -2.42 26.24
CA ILE A 703 14.00 -3.09 25.55
C ILE A 703 13.24 -3.85 26.62
N ASP A 704 12.03 -3.40 26.92
CA ASP A 704 11.21 -3.93 28.00
C ASP A 704 10.00 -4.64 27.42
N PHE A 705 9.94 -5.96 27.61
CA PHE A 705 8.81 -6.78 27.18
C PHE A 705 7.71 -6.89 28.27
N SER A 706 7.83 -6.14 29.39
CA SER A 706 6.86 -6.18 30.47
C SER A 706 5.58 -5.39 30.15
N MET A 707 4.44 -6.05 30.26
CA MET A 707 3.12 -5.43 30.31
C MET A 707 2.46 -5.78 31.63
N ASN A 708 1.89 -4.76 32.29
CA ASN A 708 1.16 -4.89 33.55
C ASN A 708 -0.30 -5.37 33.37
N ASP A 709 -0.81 -5.54 32.13
CA ASP A 709 -2.24 -5.31 31.88
C ASP A 709 -3.03 -6.54 31.38
N GLY A 710 -2.47 -7.76 31.38
CA GLY A 710 -3.23 -8.98 31.02
C GLY A 710 -3.67 -9.10 29.55
N ILE A 711 -3.12 -8.28 28.65
CA ILE A 711 -3.36 -8.31 27.20
C ILE A 711 -2.45 -9.37 26.52
N GLN A 712 -2.87 -9.94 25.39
CA GLN A 712 -2.22 -11.05 24.66
C GLN A 712 -0.69 -10.90 24.50
N LYS A 713 0.04 -12.01 24.52
CA LYS A 713 1.52 -12.03 24.60
C LYS A 713 2.19 -12.02 23.21
N PRO A 714 3.41 -11.45 23.08
CA PRO A 714 4.25 -11.53 21.87
C PRO A 714 4.42 -12.96 21.33
N ARG A 715 4.13 -13.19 20.05
CA ARG A 715 4.26 -14.53 19.43
C ARG A 715 5.66 -14.83 18.91
N PHE A 716 6.38 -13.84 18.37
CA PHE A 716 7.70 -14.04 17.76
C PHE A 716 8.61 -12.81 17.90
N ASN A 717 9.79 -12.98 18.50
CA ASN A 717 10.80 -11.93 18.65
C ASN A 717 12.16 -12.40 18.10
N ALA A 718 12.70 -11.68 17.13
CA ALA A 718 14.04 -11.93 16.58
C ALA A 718 14.86 -10.65 16.50
N ILE A 719 16.11 -10.70 16.98
CA ILE A 719 17.09 -9.62 16.86
C ILE A 719 18.33 -10.20 16.17
N SER A 720 18.66 -9.70 14.98
CA SER A 720 19.79 -10.23 14.21
C SER A 720 20.72 -9.14 13.67
N ASN A 721 22.00 -9.48 13.53
CA ASN A 721 23.01 -8.64 12.90
C ASN A 721 23.09 -7.22 13.49
N SER A 722 22.69 -6.99 14.74
CA SER A 722 22.52 -5.67 15.36
C SER A 722 23.70 -5.30 16.26
N ILE A 723 23.95 -4.01 16.46
CA ILE A 723 24.95 -3.50 17.40
C ILE A 723 24.19 -2.87 18.55
N ILE A 724 24.49 -3.27 19.77
CA ILE A 724 23.83 -2.84 20.99
C ILE A 724 24.90 -2.24 21.89
N ASN A 725 24.93 -0.90 21.97
CA ASN A 725 25.93 -0.15 22.70
C ASN A 725 25.35 0.38 24.02
N ASN A 726 26.11 0.21 25.10
CA ASN A 726 25.78 0.60 26.47
C ASN A 726 24.59 -0.19 27.06
N SER A 727 24.91 -1.11 27.99
CA SER A 727 24.01 -1.80 28.94
C SER A 727 22.55 -1.90 28.52
N LEU A 728 22.27 -2.79 27.57
CA LEU A 728 20.90 -3.19 27.31
C LEU A 728 20.46 -4.18 28.38
N SER A 729 19.78 -3.70 29.42
CA SER A 729 19.04 -4.63 30.28
C SER A 729 17.74 -4.98 29.58
N ILE A 730 17.69 -6.17 28.96
CA ILE A 730 16.45 -6.74 28.43
C ILE A 730 15.67 -7.30 29.64
N ASN A 731 14.94 -6.43 30.33
CA ASN A 731 14.12 -6.88 31.45
C ASN A 731 12.78 -7.40 30.92
N ASN A 732 12.40 -8.58 31.41
CA ASN A 732 11.04 -9.07 31.34
C ASN A 732 10.58 -9.17 32.80
N PHE A 733 9.72 -8.24 33.22
CA PHE A 733 9.34 -8.07 34.63
C PHE A 733 7.97 -8.72 34.90
N PHE A 734 7.97 -9.63 35.88
CA PHE A 734 6.88 -10.38 36.56
C PHE A 734 6.22 -11.57 35.82
N VAL A 735 6.35 -12.81 36.35
CA VAL A 735 5.73 -13.50 37.52
C VAL A 735 4.33 -14.05 37.20
N ASN A 736 4.30 -15.38 37.09
CA ASN A 736 3.16 -16.29 36.99
C ASN A 736 2.53 -16.53 35.59
N ASN A 737 2.79 -17.76 35.12
CA ASN A 737 1.96 -18.65 34.30
C ASN A 737 1.98 -18.64 32.74
N THR A 738 2.51 -19.78 32.26
CA THR A 738 1.99 -20.82 31.34
C THR A 738 2.10 -20.75 29.82
N GLU A 739 2.36 -19.61 29.18
CA GLU A 739 2.63 -19.58 27.73
C GLU A 739 3.73 -18.56 27.44
N GLY A 740 4.97 -19.02 27.29
CA GLY A 740 6.15 -18.17 27.16
C GLY A 740 6.47 -17.74 25.72
N VAL A 741 7.15 -16.61 25.63
CA VAL A 741 7.65 -16.01 24.39
C VAL A 741 8.97 -16.67 23.98
N ASN A 742 9.20 -16.87 22.68
CA ASN A 742 10.50 -17.31 22.15
C ASN A 742 11.30 -16.09 21.70
N ILE A 743 12.60 -16.06 21.99
CA ILE A 743 13.52 -15.00 21.56
C ILE A 743 14.79 -15.60 20.98
N THR A 744 15.19 -15.11 19.80
CA THR A 744 16.45 -15.46 19.15
C THR A 744 17.27 -14.19 18.91
N LEU A 745 18.49 -14.15 19.46
CA LEU A 745 19.51 -13.15 19.16
C LEU A 745 20.60 -13.82 18.34
N SER A 746 20.85 -13.36 17.11
CA SER A 746 21.94 -13.89 16.29
C SER A 746 22.86 -12.83 15.68
N ASP A 747 24.16 -13.10 15.65
CA ASP A 747 25.14 -12.25 14.96
C ASP A 747 25.19 -10.80 15.50
N ASN A 748 24.90 -10.60 16.78
CA ASN A 748 24.90 -9.27 17.41
C ASN A 748 26.21 -8.95 18.12
N SER A 749 26.55 -7.67 18.21
CA SER A 749 27.63 -7.15 19.06
C SER A 749 27.02 -6.35 20.21
N VAL A 750 27.27 -6.75 21.45
CA VAL A 750 26.74 -6.14 22.67
C VAL A 750 27.92 -5.62 23.49
N SER A 751 27.97 -4.32 23.74
CA SER A 751 28.99 -3.72 24.60
C SER A 751 28.36 -3.11 25.87
N SER A 752 28.87 -3.51 27.04
CA SER A 752 28.48 -2.93 28.33
C SER A 752 29.60 -2.09 28.91
N SER A 753 29.31 -0.86 29.32
CA SER A 753 30.25 0.06 29.98
C SER A 753 29.84 0.42 31.41
N ASN A 754 28.71 -0.10 31.89
CA ASN A 754 28.11 0.32 33.16
C ASN A 754 28.66 -0.52 34.32
N PRO A 755 29.20 0.10 35.39
CA PRO A 755 29.82 -0.59 36.52
C PRO A 755 28.89 -1.42 37.43
N ILE A 756 27.61 -1.60 37.09
CA ILE A 756 26.61 -2.30 37.94
C ILE A 756 25.67 -3.18 37.08
N GLY A 757 26.08 -3.60 35.87
CA GLY A 757 25.17 -4.10 34.83
C GLY A 757 25.33 -5.59 34.48
N ILE A 758 24.22 -6.27 34.18
CA ILE A 758 24.27 -7.55 33.45
C ILE A 758 24.37 -7.23 31.95
N GLY A 759 25.26 -7.90 31.20
CA GLY A 759 25.41 -7.71 29.76
C GLY A 759 24.12 -8.01 28.99
N LEU A 760 23.59 -9.22 29.16
CA LEU A 760 22.24 -9.63 28.73
C LEU A 760 21.53 -10.37 29.85
N LYS A 761 20.33 -9.93 30.22
CA LYS A 761 19.47 -10.63 31.19
C LYS A 761 18.28 -11.22 30.46
N PHE A 762 17.95 -12.49 30.71
CA PHE A 762 16.75 -13.14 30.20
C PHE A 762 15.91 -13.66 31.35
N THR A 763 14.67 -13.19 31.45
CA THR A 763 13.72 -13.63 32.49
C THR A 763 12.42 -14.13 31.87
N GLY A 764 11.93 -15.32 32.21
CA GLY A 764 10.55 -15.74 31.88
C GLY A 764 10.26 -16.15 30.43
N PHE A 765 11.26 -16.51 29.62
CA PHE A 765 11.07 -16.93 28.22
C PHE A 765 10.81 -18.44 28.07
N ASN A 766 10.10 -18.85 27.01
CA ASN A 766 9.96 -20.26 26.66
C ASN A 766 11.26 -20.81 26.05
N ASN A 767 11.79 -20.11 25.06
CA ASN A 767 13.05 -20.48 24.43
C ASN A 767 13.90 -19.23 24.21
N VAL A 768 15.13 -19.25 24.71
CA VAL A 768 16.14 -18.23 24.46
C VAL A 768 17.24 -18.83 23.61
N GLN A 769 17.50 -18.28 22.43
CA GLN A 769 18.61 -18.68 21.59
C GLN A 769 19.58 -17.52 21.38
N LEU A 770 20.84 -17.70 21.77
CA LEU A 770 21.95 -16.83 21.43
C LEU A 770 22.84 -17.55 20.40
N VAL A 771 22.97 -17.01 19.20
CA VAL A 771 23.76 -17.65 18.12
C VAL A 771 24.79 -16.65 17.57
N ARG A 772 26.09 -16.92 17.73
CA ARG A 772 27.17 -16.09 17.16
C ARG A 772 27.14 -14.62 17.61
N ASN A 773 26.83 -14.37 18.88
CA ASN A 773 26.87 -13.02 19.44
C ASN A 773 28.21 -12.75 20.12
N THR A 774 28.72 -11.54 20.00
CA THR A 774 29.86 -11.03 20.79
C THR A 774 29.32 -10.13 21.89
N ILE A 775 29.56 -10.48 23.14
CA ILE A 775 29.12 -9.75 24.34
C ILE A 775 30.39 -9.36 25.10
N GLU A 776 30.68 -8.08 25.16
CA GLU A 776 31.92 -7.55 25.73
C GLU A 776 31.62 -6.54 26.84
N ASN A 777 32.30 -6.68 27.98
CA ASN A 777 32.35 -5.64 29.00
C ASN A 777 33.58 -4.76 28.80
N ILE A 778 33.35 -3.48 28.57
CA ILE A 778 34.37 -2.44 28.47
C ILE A 778 34.46 -1.59 29.76
N GLY A 779 33.65 -1.91 30.79
CA GLY A 779 33.54 -1.24 32.08
C GLY A 779 34.18 -2.00 33.26
N SER A 780 33.83 -1.64 34.52
CA SER A 780 34.48 -2.22 35.71
C SER A 780 33.98 -3.62 36.11
N VAL A 781 34.81 -4.29 36.92
CA VAL A 781 34.92 -5.72 37.27
C VAL A 781 33.74 -6.46 37.98
N SER A 782 32.50 -5.96 38.05
CA SER A 782 31.46 -6.58 38.91
C SER A 782 30.37 -7.44 38.24
N ASP A 783 30.49 -7.74 36.95
CA ASP A 783 29.28 -7.98 36.14
C ASP A 783 29.11 -9.43 35.62
N VAL A 784 27.86 -9.78 35.30
CA VAL A 784 27.45 -11.04 34.65
C VAL A 784 27.30 -10.81 33.15
N GLY A 785 27.94 -11.62 32.31
CA GLY A 785 27.80 -11.54 30.85
C GLY A 785 26.38 -11.89 30.39
N VAL A 786 25.93 -13.11 30.69
CA VAL A 786 24.57 -13.58 30.41
C VAL A 786 23.89 -14.09 31.68
N GLY A 787 22.86 -13.37 32.12
CA GLY A 787 22.02 -13.73 33.26
C GLY A 787 20.74 -14.44 32.83
N ILE A 788 20.45 -15.60 33.44
CA ILE A 788 19.35 -16.49 33.05
C ILE A 788 18.45 -16.74 34.26
N LEU A 789 17.17 -16.38 34.16
CA LEU A 789 16.20 -16.57 35.23
C LEU A 789 14.86 -17.08 34.67
N ASN A 790 14.33 -18.19 35.18
CA ASN A 790 12.97 -18.67 34.87
C ASN A 790 12.66 -18.89 33.37
N ASN A 791 13.60 -19.42 32.57
CA ASN A 791 13.40 -19.70 31.15
C ASN A 791 13.23 -21.20 30.91
N LYS A 792 12.24 -21.64 30.12
CA LYS A 792 12.02 -23.08 29.89
C LYS A 792 13.20 -23.74 29.16
N SER A 793 13.72 -23.14 28.09
CA SER A 793 14.95 -23.57 27.44
C SER A 793 15.88 -22.41 27.09
N ILE A 794 17.18 -22.64 27.19
CA ILE A 794 18.20 -21.72 26.72
C ILE A 794 19.29 -22.43 25.94
N GLU A 795 19.68 -21.84 24.82
CA GLU A 795 20.70 -22.35 23.92
C GLU A 795 21.66 -21.21 23.51
N ILE A 796 22.94 -21.38 23.81
CA ILE A 796 24.01 -20.43 23.52
C ILE A 796 25.01 -21.14 22.61
N ILE A 797 25.15 -20.67 21.36
CA ILE A 797 25.93 -21.34 20.31
C ILE A 797 26.87 -20.34 19.65
N GLY A 798 28.18 -20.60 19.65
CA GLY A 798 29.09 -19.77 18.87
C GLY A 798 29.34 -18.37 19.42
N CYS A 799 29.01 -18.10 20.69
CA CYS A 799 29.07 -16.74 21.24
C CYS A 799 30.44 -16.44 21.88
N ASP A 800 30.85 -15.18 21.82
CA ASP A 800 32.00 -14.65 22.55
C ASP A 800 31.48 -13.85 23.74
N ILE A 801 31.86 -14.20 24.98
CA ILE A 801 31.45 -13.52 26.21
C ILE A 801 32.72 -13.11 26.95
N ILE A 802 33.10 -11.83 26.85
CA ILE A 802 34.44 -11.33 27.18
C ILE A 802 34.36 -10.22 28.24
N GLY A 803 35.24 -10.27 29.24
CA GLY A 803 35.44 -9.16 30.18
C GLY A 803 34.47 -9.15 31.37
N PHE A 804 33.76 -10.24 31.63
CA PHE A 804 32.83 -10.32 32.76
C PHE A 804 33.44 -11.03 33.98
N LYS A 805 32.94 -10.73 35.18
CA LYS A 805 33.29 -11.47 36.39
C LYS A 805 32.64 -12.85 36.34
N ASP A 806 31.35 -12.88 36.05
CA ASP A 806 30.63 -14.12 35.79
C ASP A 806 30.31 -14.18 34.29
N GLY A 807 30.72 -15.24 33.58
CA GLY A 807 30.44 -15.36 32.14
C GLY A 807 28.94 -15.57 31.87
N ILE A 808 28.45 -16.76 32.26
CA ILE A 808 27.05 -17.15 32.16
C ILE A 808 26.58 -17.58 33.55
N LYS A 809 25.47 -17.01 34.04
CA LYS A 809 24.94 -17.30 35.37
C LYS A 809 23.44 -17.53 35.36
N GLN A 810 23.03 -18.70 35.79
CA GLN A 810 21.64 -19.06 36.03
C GLN A 810 21.33 -19.05 37.53
N GLY A 811 20.44 -18.17 37.99
CA GLY A 811 20.06 -18.05 39.41
C GLY A 811 20.09 -16.62 39.95
N ARG A 812 20.29 -16.47 41.28
CA ARG A 812 20.17 -15.20 42.01
C ARG A 812 21.21 -14.17 41.55
N ILE A 813 20.75 -13.11 40.86
CA ILE A 813 21.55 -11.93 40.51
C ILE A 813 21.00 -10.74 41.31
N GLY A 814 21.41 -10.58 42.57
CA GLY A 814 20.99 -9.47 43.45
C GLY A 814 20.46 -9.87 44.84
N LEU A 815 20.40 -8.90 45.76
CA LEU A 815 20.16 -9.10 47.19
C LEU A 815 18.69 -9.32 47.59
N ASP A 816 17.71 -8.94 46.76
CA ASP A 816 16.28 -9.06 47.10
C ASP A 816 15.52 -9.82 46.00
N GLU A 817 14.54 -10.64 46.43
CA GLU A 817 13.44 -11.26 45.66
C GLU A 817 13.54 -12.70 45.08
N ILE A 818 12.63 -13.53 45.62
CA ILE A 818 11.77 -14.62 45.09
C ILE A 818 12.42 -15.76 44.28
N ASP A 819 12.46 -16.95 44.92
CA ASP A 819 12.68 -18.26 44.32
C ASP A 819 11.64 -18.54 43.22
N ILE A 820 12.12 -18.71 41.99
CA ILE A 820 11.32 -19.30 40.92
C ILE A 820 12.20 -20.34 40.21
N SER A 821 11.89 -21.59 40.52
CA SER A 821 12.36 -22.83 39.92
C SER A 821 11.67 -23.05 38.57
N ASN A 822 12.42 -23.39 37.52
CA ASN A 822 12.02 -24.15 36.30
C ASN A 822 12.78 -23.61 35.06
N ASN A 823 14.06 -23.99 34.88
CA ASN A 823 14.63 -23.99 33.53
C ASN A 823 14.81 -25.43 33.10
N GLU A 824 14.06 -25.94 32.13
CA GLU A 824 14.06 -27.36 31.80
C GLU A 824 15.37 -27.79 31.10
N ASP A 825 15.89 -27.01 30.13
CA ASP A 825 17.04 -27.39 29.28
C ASP A 825 18.03 -26.23 29.06
N VAL A 826 19.30 -26.41 29.45
CA VAL A 826 20.39 -25.44 29.29
C VAL A 826 21.46 -26.02 28.36
N ARG A 827 21.73 -25.32 27.26
CA ARG A 827 22.63 -25.77 26.19
C ARG A 827 23.66 -24.69 25.86
N ILE A 828 24.94 -25.00 25.98
CA ILE A 828 26.04 -24.05 25.73
C ILE A 828 27.08 -24.76 24.85
N PHE A 829 27.28 -24.25 23.64
CA PHE A 829 28.06 -24.91 22.59
C PHE A 829 29.01 -23.95 21.88
N ASN A 830 30.21 -24.43 21.57
CA ASN A 830 31.15 -23.76 20.65
C ASN A 830 31.37 -22.27 20.96
N SER A 831 31.40 -21.88 22.25
CA SER A 831 31.46 -20.48 22.68
C SER A 831 32.79 -20.16 23.37
N ASP A 832 33.28 -18.94 23.19
CA ASP A 832 34.45 -18.38 23.88
C ASP A 832 33.96 -17.56 25.09
N ILE A 833 34.32 -17.98 26.31
CA ILE A 833 33.90 -17.32 27.55
C ILE A 833 35.18 -16.92 28.30
N ILE A 834 35.47 -15.62 28.33
CA ILE A 834 36.76 -15.07 28.78
C ILE A 834 36.50 -14.05 29.89
N GLY A 835 36.94 -14.37 31.10
CA GLY A 835 36.81 -13.52 32.28
C GLY A 835 37.92 -12.47 32.38
N ILE A 836 37.81 -11.62 33.40
CA ILE A 836 38.75 -10.52 33.67
C ILE A 836 39.99 -10.91 34.48
N GLY A 837 40.08 -12.15 34.96
CA GLY A 837 41.17 -12.62 35.82
C GLY A 837 40.70 -13.49 37.00
N TYR A 838 41.63 -14.28 37.56
CA TYR A 838 41.35 -15.35 38.53
C TYR A 838 41.22 -14.89 40.00
N ASP A 839 41.65 -13.66 40.34
CA ASP A 839 41.60 -13.11 41.70
C ASP A 839 40.20 -12.67 42.15
N GLN A 840 39.24 -12.69 41.24
CA GLN A 840 37.85 -12.31 41.48
C GLN A 840 37.03 -13.60 41.59
N GLU A 841 36.12 -13.71 42.56
CA GLU A 841 35.23 -14.86 42.84
C GLU A 841 34.25 -15.24 41.70
N GLY A 842 34.60 -14.98 40.44
CA GLY A 842 33.80 -15.15 39.25
C GLY A 842 33.78 -16.57 38.71
N VAL A 843 32.67 -16.92 38.05
CA VAL A 843 32.45 -18.24 37.44
C VAL A 843 32.22 -18.09 35.93
N GLY A 844 32.91 -18.89 35.11
CA GLY A 844 32.71 -18.90 33.66
C GLY A 844 31.29 -19.32 33.29
N ILE A 845 30.85 -20.50 33.76
CA ILE A 845 29.47 -20.98 33.62
C ILE A 845 28.95 -21.46 34.96
N SER A 846 27.83 -20.91 35.44
CA SER A 846 27.16 -21.33 36.67
C SER A 846 25.70 -21.73 36.42
N VAL A 847 25.34 -22.96 36.79
CA VAL A 847 24.00 -23.55 36.63
C VAL A 847 23.47 -24.09 37.97
N GLY A 848 22.25 -23.69 38.35
CA GLY A 848 21.39 -24.36 39.34
C GLY A 848 21.53 -23.97 40.83
N TYR A 849 21.82 -22.70 41.12
CA TYR A 849 21.90 -22.24 42.51
C TYR A 849 20.50 -22.25 43.22
N ASN A 850 20.32 -23.08 44.25
CA ASN A 850 19.12 -23.27 45.10
C ASN A 850 17.85 -23.80 44.38
N GLN A 851 17.46 -25.06 44.64
CA GLN A 851 16.15 -25.64 44.29
C GLN A 851 15.69 -25.45 42.82
N SER A 852 16.61 -25.50 41.85
CA SER A 852 16.24 -25.38 40.44
C SER A 852 15.82 -26.74 39.86
N ASN A 853 14.61 -26.87 39.31
CA ASN A 853 14.19 -28.04 38.52
C ASN A 853 14.86 -28.03 37.13
N THR A 854 16.19 -28.09 37.07
CA THR A 854 16.90 -28.15 35.78
C THR A 854 17.01 -29.59 35.32
N THR A 855 16.35 -29.95 34.21
CA THR A 855 16.21 -31.36 33.77
C THR A 855 17.32 -31.83 32.82
N GLY A 856 17.94 -30.89 32.09
CA GLY A 856 19.05 -31.17 31.18
C GLY A 856 20.06 -30.02 31.10
N VAL A 857 21.35 -30.35 31.21
CA VAL A 857 22.44 -29.38 31.04
C VAL A 857 23.48 -29.98 30.10
N LYS A 858 23.78 -29.29 29.00
CA LYS A 858 24.79 -29.69 28.01
C LYS A 858 25.76 -28.54 27.76
N ILE A 859 27.03 -28.75 28.10
CA ILE A 859 28.13 -27.81 27.90
C ILE A 859 29.19 -28.52 27.06
N ASP A 860 29.30 -28.17 25.77
CA ASP A 860 30.14 -28.91 24.83
C ASP A 860 30.94 -28.00 23.89
N GLN A 861 32.22 -28.31 23.66
CA GLN A 861 33.11 -27.58 22.74
C GLN A 861 33.33 -26.09 23.09
N ASN A 862 33.27 -25.69 24.36
CA ASN A 862 33.52 -24.30 24.76
C ASN A 862 34.97 -24.06 25.18
N ASN A 863 35.43 -22.82 25.02
CA ASN A 863 36.70 -22.35 25.53
C ASN A 863 36.46 -21.35 26.67
N ILE A 864 36.85 -21.70 27.89
CA ILE A 864 36.54 -20.98 29.11
C ILE A 864 37.86 -20.60 29.78
N SER A 865 38.10 -19.31 30.02
CA SER A 865 39.35 -18.87 30.62
C SER A 865 39.25 -17.64 31.50
N GLY A 866 40.15 -17.50 32.49
CA GLY A 866 40.28 -16.27 33.28
C GLY A 866 39.19 -16.07 34.34
N PHE A 867 38.74 -17.15 34.99
CA PHE A 867 37.73 -17.14 36.06
C PHE A 867 38.27 -17.82 37.33
N SER A 868 37.70 -17.52 38.50
CA SER A 868 38.01 -18.34 39.70
C SER A 868 37.50 -19.77 39.52
N SER A 869 36.32 -19.97 38.96
CA SER A 869 35.83 -21.30 38.58
C SER A 869 35.43 -21.36 37.11
N GLY A 870 35.84 -22.41 36.40
CA GLY A 870 35.46 -22.61 34.99
C GLY A 870 33.98 -22.92 34.85
N ILE A 871 33.57 -24.13 35.24
CA ILE A 871 32.17 -24.57 35.22
C ILE A 871 31.74 -24.97 36.63
N THR A 872 30.64 -24.42 37.12
CA THR A 872 30.01 -24.82 38.39
C THR A 872 28.56 -25.22 38.16
N VAL A 873 28.21 -26.44 38.55
CA VAL A 873 26.83 -26.94 38.51
C VAL A 873 26.44 -27.40 39.91
N ASN A 874 25.43 -26.79 40.49
CA ASN A 874 24.79 -27.27 41.72
C ASN A 874 23.34 -27.55 41.37
N ASN A 875 22.76 -28.70 41.72
CA ASN A 875 21.35 -28.98 41.42
C ASN A 875 20.88 -30.11 42.34
N ASP A 876 19.73 -29.98 42.99
CA ASP A 876 19.26 -30.93 44.00
C ASP A 876 18.46 -32.13 43.42
N ASP A 877 18.23 -32.17 42.10
CA ASP A 877 17.34 -33.13 41.43
C ASP A 877 18.02 -34.16 40.48
N ASN A 878 17.24 -35.15 40.01
CA ASN A 878 17.64 -36.09 38.96
C ASN A 878 17.74 -35.39 37.59
N PHE A 879 18.94 -34.99 37.17
CA PHE A 879 19.14 -34.37 35.86
C PHE A 879 20.28 -35.01 35.07
N ALA A 880 20.16 -34.93 33.74
CA ALA A 880 21.19 -35.40 32.83
C ALA A 880 22.20 -34.27 32.56
N LEU A 881 23.38 -34.35 33.18
CA LEU A 881 24.49 -33.42 32.96
C LEU A 881 25.50 -33.98 31.95
N GLY A 882 25.82 -33.20 30.92
CA GLY A 882 26.90 -33.49 29.98
C GLY A 882 27.86 -32.33 29.83
N ILE A 883 29.12 -32.51 30.23
CA ILE A 883 30.22 -31.55 30.06
C ILE A 883 31.31 -32.20 29.20
N LYS A 884 31.41 -31.82 27.92
CA LYS A 884 32.24 -32.54 26.94
C LYS A 884 33.13 -31.62 26.12
N ASN A 885 34.31 -32.09 25.73
CA ASN A 885 35.19 -31.40 24.76
C ASN A 885 35.48 -29.91 25.06
N ASN A 886 35.41 -29.46 26.32
CA ASN A 886 35.67 -28.06 26.66
C ASN A 886 37.17 -27.85 26.94
N SER A 887 37.67 -26.67 26.63
CA SER A 887 38.98 -26.17 27.02
C SER A 887 38.81 -25.18 28.17
N ILE A 888 39.23 -25.54 29.38
CA ILE A 888 39.10 -24.72 30.59
C ILE A 888 40.50 -24.36 31.04
N THR A 889 40.88 -23.08 30.88
CA THR A 889 42.24 -22.61 31.13
C THR A 889 42.30 -21.48 32.13
N ASN A 890 43.44 -21.31 32.82
CA ASN A 890 43.68 -20.17 33.73
C ASN A 890 42.56 -19.97 34.77
N TYR A 891 42.18 -21.04 35.46
CA TYR A 891 41.20 -20.99 36.55
C TYR A 891 41.87 -20.89 37.92
N GLY A 892 41.22 -20.25 38.89
CA GLY A 892 41.78 -20.04 40.25
C GLY A 892 41.51 -21.19 41.23
N MET A 893 40.26 -21.60 41.38
CA MET A 893 39.78 -22.56 42.38
C MET A 893 39.35 -23.89 41.77
N PHE A 894 38.43 -23.87 40.79
CA PHE A 894 37.91 -25.10 40.18
C PHE A 894 37.93 -25.04 38.65
N GLY A 895 38.43 -26.07 37.97
CA GLY A 895 38.19 -26.22 36.53
C GLY A 895 36.72 -26.55 36.27
N ILE A 896 36.27 -27.67 36.86
CA ILE A 896 34.86 -28.11 36.88
C ILE A 896 34.47 -28.44 38.32
N SER A 897 33.34 -27.92 38.80
CA SER A 897 32.76 -28.26 40.10
C SER A 897 31.31 -28.67 39.93
N ILE A 898 30.95 -29.86 40.40
CA ILE A 898 29.58 -30.37 40.34
C ILE A 898 29.15 -30.81 41.75
N SER A 899 27.98 -30.38 42.18
CA SER A 899 27.36 -30.81 43.43
C SER A 899 25.90 -31.27 43.25
N ASN A 900 25.51 -32.28 44.03
CA ASN A 900 24.13 -32.73 44.26
C ASN A 900 23.36 -33.46 43.13
N GLY A 901 24.02 -34.02 42.11
CA GLY A 901 23.33 -34.65 40.96
C GLY A 901 23.11 -36.18 41.00
N SER A 902 22.24 -36.70 40.14
CA SER A 902 22.09 -38.15 39.92
C SER A 902 23.15 -38.71 38.97
N GLU A 903 23.30 -38.13 37.79
CA GLU A 903 24.19 -38.58 36.72
C GLU A 903 24.93 -37.40 36.10
N ALA A 904 26.23 -37.56 35.86
CA ALA A 904 27.04 -36.56 35.19
C ALA A 904 28.04 -37.20 34.24
N VAL A 905 28.15 -36.71 33.01
CA VAL A 905 29.14 -37.18 32.04
C VAL A 905 30.16 -36.06 31.79
N ILE A 906 31.39 -36.25 32.27
CA ILE A 906 32.50 -35.31 32.09
C ILE A 906 33.53 -35.96 31.16
N LYS A 907 33.55 -35.58 29.89
CA LYS A 907 34.29 -36.33 28.87
C LYS A 907 35.17 -35.46 27.96
N GLU A 908 36.42 -35.88 27.75
CA GLU A 908 37.32 -35.29 26.74
C GLU A 908 37.57 -33.78 26.93
N ASN A 909 37.49 -33.26 28.15
CA ASN A 909 37.82 -31.87 28.45
C ASN A 909 39.33 -31.69 28.66
N ILE A 910 39.85 -30.51 28.28
CA ILE A 910 41.21 -30.04 28.56
C ILE A 910 41.11 -29.03 29.69
N ILE A 911 41.71 -29.31 30.84
CA ILE A 911 41.62 -28.49 32.05
C ILE A 911 43.04 -28.16 32.49
N SER A 912 43.49 -26.92 32.27
CA SER A 912 44.88 -26.54 32.54
C SER A 912 44.98 -25.21 33.26
N VAL A 913 45.81 -25.13 34.28
CA VAL A 913 46.07 -23.89 35.01
C VAL A 913 47.53 -23.48 34.81
N ASN A 914 47.74 -22.31 34.22
CA ASN A 914 49.08 -21.79 33.92
C ASN A 914 49.54 -20.65 34.84
N GLU A 915 48.71 -20.29 35.82
CA GLU A 915 48.94 -19.15 36.71
C GLU A 915 49.66 -19.58 37.99
N GLN A 916 50.76 -18.91 38.34
CA GLN A 916 51.57 -19.29 39.51
C GLN A 916 50.84 -19.12 40.85
N GLU A 917 49.82 -18.25 40.87
CA GLU A 917 49.08 -17.80 42.07
C GLU A 917 47.76 -18.55 42.31
N ALA A 918 47.41 -19.53 41.47
CA ALA A 918 46.21 -20.36 41.63
C ALA A 918 46.38 -21.43 42.74
N ASP A 919 46.54 -20.97 43.98
CA ASP A 919 46.74 -21.81 45.15
C ASP A 919 45.54 -22.74 45.38
N ASN A 920 45.84 -24.01 45.64
CA ASN A 920 44.86 -25.07 45.87
C ASN A 920 43.83 -25.26 44.73
N CYS A 921 44.21 -24.93 43.49
CA CYS A 921 43.38 -25.18 42.32
C CYS A 921 43.06 -26.68 42.13
N ILE A 922 41.79 -26.99 41.92
CA ILE A 922 41.28 -28.34 41.67
C ILE A 922 40.81 -28.47 40.23
N GLY A 923 41.27 -29.50 39.52
CA GLY A 923 40.85 -29.75 38.14
C GLY A 923 39.36 -30.07 38.03
N ILE A 924 38.93 -31.19 38.62
CA ILE A 924 37.52 -31.61 38.67
C ILE A 924 37.11 -31.92 40.11
N ASN A 925 36.11 -31.23 40.62
CA ASN A 925 35.47 -31.49 41.91
C ASN A 925 34.07 -32.05 41.70
N VAL A 926 33.78 -33.22 42.27
CA VAL A 926 32.45 -33.86 42.20
C VAL A 926 32.01 -34.24 43.62
N CYS A 927 30.96 -33.60 44.11
CA CYS A 927 30.43 -33.81 45.45
C CYS A 927 28.99 -34.29 45.40
N GLN A 928 28.68 -35.38 46.09
CA GLN A 928 27.31 -35.92 46.20
C GLN A 928 26.66 -36.17 44.83
N VAL A 929 27.43 -36.74 43.88
CA VAL A 929 26.89 -37.19 42.59
C VAL A 929 26.82 -38.71 42.57
N ASN A 930 25.61 -39.26 42.40
CA ASN A 930 25.39 -40.71 42.56
C ASN A 930 26.21 -41.53 41.55
N SER A 931 26.27 -41.11 40.29
CA SER A 931 26.92 -41.87 39.21
C SER A 931 27.64 -40.98 38.18
N PRO A 932 28.76 -40.31 38.54
CA PRO A 932 29.56 -39.54 37.58
C PRO A 932 30.38 -40.43 36.64
N SER A 933 30.45 -40.11 35.36
CA SER A 933 31.28 -40.76 34.34
C SER A 933 32.35 -39.77 33.85
N ILE A 934 33.56 -39.90 34.37
CA ILE A 934 34.69 -38.99 34.11
C ILE A 934 35.70 -39.68 33.16
N LEU A 935 35.66 -39.33 31.87
CA LEU A 935 36.29 -40.10 30.80
C LEU A 935 37.20 -39.25 29.90
N GLY A 936 38.47 -39.63 29.73
CA GLY A 936 39.30 -39.06 28.66
C GLY A 936 39.72 -37.60 28.85
N ASN A 937 39.61 -37.03 30.06
CA ASN A 937 39.97 -35.64 30.32
C ASN A 937 41.49 -35.49 30.49
N THR A 938 42.04 -34.33 30.11
CA THR A 938 43.44 -33.96 30.35
C THR A 938 43.47 -32.84 31.39
N ILE A 939 44.14 -33.07 32.51
CA ILE A 939 44.16 -32.18 33.68
C ILE A 939 45.61 -31.88 34.05
N ASP A 940 46.00 -30.61 34.01
CA ASP A 940 47.39 -30.17 34.19
C ASP A 940 47.50 -28.91 35.05
N ALA A 941 48.45 -28.92 36.00
CA ALA A 941 48.84 -27.77 36.82
C ALA A 941 50.35 -27.49 36.79
N SER A 942 51.01 -27.72 35.64
CA SER A 942 52.46 -27.63 35.46
C SER A 942 53.11 -26.33 35.97
N ASN A 943 52.37 -25.23 35.97
CA ASN A 943 52.89 -23.91 36.32
C ASN A 943 52.45 -23.42 37.71
N VAL A 944 51.77 -24.25 38.50
CA VAL A 944 51.25 -23.85 39.83
C VAL A 944 52.21 -24.21 40.95
N SER A 945 52.51 -23.23 41.80
CA SER A 945 53.45 -23.39 42.92
C SER A 945 52.87 -24.28 44.05
N ASN A 946 51.57 -24.21 44.30
CA ASN A 946 50.86 -25.01 45.30
C ASN A 946 49.48 -25.51 44.78
N PRO A 947 49.45 -26.44 43.80
CA PRO A 947 48.21 -26.92 43.22
C PRO A 947 47.43 -27.78 44.21
N GLY A 948 46.11 -27.82 44.07
CA GLY A 948 45.26 -28.79 44.74
C GLY A 948 45.27 -30.15 44.01
N PRO A 949 44.35 -31.05 44.37
CA PRO A 949 44.14 -32.32 43.65
C PRO A 949 43.70 -32.12 42.19
N GLY A 950 44.14 -33.02 41.30
CA GLY A 950 43.67 -33.02 39.91
C GLY A 950 42.19 -33.39 39.80
N MET A 951 41.74 -34.36 40.60
CA MET A 951 40.33 -34.68 40.78
C MET A 951 39.99 -34.92 42.24
N VAL A 952 38.84 -34.44 42.69
CA VAL A 952 38.26 -34.69 44.03
C VAL A 952 36.87 -35.29 43.85
N LEU A 953 36.62 -36.44 44.46
CA LEU A 953 35.29 -37.04 44.53
C LEU A 953 34.88 -37.18 45.99
N ILE A 954 33.77 -36.55 46.37
CA ILE A 954 33.20 -36.63 47.71
C ILE A 954 31.83 -37.29 47.63
N SER A 955 31.60 -38.36 48.39
CA SER A 955 30.31 -39.10 48.43
C SER A 955 29.74 -39.42 47.03
N SER A 956 30.61 -39.90 46.13
CA SER A 956 30.28 -40.16 44.72
C SER A 956 30.79 -41.53 44.25
N HIS A 957 30.04 -42.26 43.42
CA HIS A 957 30.24 -43.72 43.19
C HIS A 957 30.35 -44.17 41.73
N GLY A 958 30.80 -43.28 40.83
CA GLY A 958 30.78 -43.50 39.38
C GLY A 958 32.03 -44.18 38.77
N GLU A 959 32.48 -43.71 37.61
CA GLU A 959 33.63 -44.26 36.87
C GLU A 959 34.63 -43.15 36.45
N ILE A 960 35.93 -43.44 36.59
CA ILE A 960 37.04 -42.54 36.24
C ILE A 960 38.01 -43.28 35.33
N ARG A 961 38.06 -42.95 34.03
CA ARG A 961 38.89 -43.69 33.07
C ARG A 961 39.53 -42.86 31.97
N ARG A 962 40.70 -43.31 31.52
CA ARG A 962 41.43 -42.73 30.38
C ARG A 962 41.78 -41.25 30.55
N ASN A 963 41.75 -40.74 31.78
CA ASN A 963 42.15 -39.37 32.07
C ASN A 963 43.68 -39.29 32.16
N THR A 964 44.24 -38.16 31.75
CA THR A 964 45.65 -37.80 31.97
C THR A 964 45.69 -36.72 33.04
N ILE A 965 46.35 -36.97 34.17
CA ILE A 965 46.42 -36.05 35.32
C ILE A 965 47.88 -35.84 35.69
N GLN A 966 48.32 -34.58 35.69
CA GLN A 966 49.71 -34.27 35.99
C GLN A 966 49.92 -32.97 36.76
N ASN A 967 51.03 -32.93 37.51
CA ASN A 967 51.53 -31.74 38.21
C ASN A 967 50.61 -31.19 39.31
N HIS A 968 49.68 -31.99 39.84
CA HIS A 968 48.83 -31.62 40.98
C HIS A 968 49.41 -32.07 42.33
N LEU A 969 48.79 -31.70 43.46
CA LEU A 969 49.16 -32.25 44.77
C LEU A 969 48.89 -33.76 44.82
N TYR A 970 47.65 -34.14 44.48
CA TYR A 970 47.22 -35.52 44.28
C TYR A 970 46.68 -35.68 42.86
N GLY A 971 46.86 -36.85 42.24
CA GLY A 971 46.16 -37.14 40.99
C GLY A 971 44.65 -37.24 41.20
N ILE A 972 44.21 -38.14 42.09
CA ILE A 972 42.79 -38.35 42.45
C ILE A 972 42.66 -38.41 43.97
N GLU A 973 41.73 -37.65 44.55
CA GLU A 973 41.35 -37.68 45.97
C GLU A 973 39.93 -38.23 46.14
N LEU A 974 39.74 -39.15 47.10
CA LEU A 974 38.46 -39.81 47.39
C LEU A 974 37.98 -39.54 48.82
N GLY A 975 37.01 -38.65 48.98
CA GLY A 975 36.37 -38.38 50.27
C GLY A 975 35.05 -39.16 50.44
N SER A 976 35.07 -40.33 51.08
CA SER A 976 33.88 -41.20 51.19
C SER A 976 33.28 -41.59 49.82
N ALA A 977 34.11 -41.68 48.80
CA ALA A 977 33.74 -42.04 47.43
C ALA A 977 34.20 -43.46 47.09
N SER A 978 33.50 -44.14 46.17
CA SER A 978 33.88 -45.49 45.72
C SER A 978 33.72 -45.67 44.20
N PRO A 979 34.46 -44.89 43.37
CA PRO A 979 34.36 -44.99 41.93
C PRO A 979 35.15 -46.19 41.37
N LYS A 980 34.76 -46.66 40.17
CA LYS A 980 35.58 -47.56 39.34
C LYS A 980 36.69 -46.77 38.66
N ILE A 981 37.95 -47.03 39.02
CA ILE A 981 39.11 -46.33 38.46
C ILE A 981 39.87 -47.28 37.51
N GLY A 982 40.13 -46.86 36.26
CA GLY A 982 40.87 -47.70 35.32
C GLY A 982 41.48 -46.98 34.12
N ALA A 983 42.68 -47.40 33.70
CA ALA A 983 43.37 -46.90 32.52
C ALA A 983 43.62 -45.36 32.51
N ASN A 984 43.82 -44.74 33.67
CA ASN A 984 44.24 -43.34 33.77
C ASN A 984 45.78 -43.23 33.75
N THR A 985 46.31 -42.15 33.19
CA THR A 985 47.72 -41.78 33.23
C THR A 985 47.90 -40.71 34.30
N ILE A 986 48.60 -41.04 35.40
CA ILE A 986 48.78 -40.13 36.55
C ILE A 986 50.27 -39.97 36.79
N ILE A 987 50.83 -38.80 36.48
CA ILE A 987 52.29 -38.57 36.47
C ILE A 987 52.67 -37.23 37.10
N ASN A 988 53.89 -37.10 37.61
CA ASN A 988 54.46 -35.85 38.11
C ASN A 988 53.64 -35.10 39.17
N ASN A 989 52.76 -35.78 39.93
CA ASN A 989 52.05 -35.18 41.06
C ASN A 989 52.97 -35.09 42.28
N LYS A 990 52.79 -34.05 43.12
CA LYS A 990 53.72 -33.68 44.20
C LYS A 990 53.77 -34.69 45.34
N ALA A 991 52.65 -35.34 45.66
CA ALA A 991 52.55 -36.26 46.78
C ALA A 991 52.10 -37.66 46.36
N TYR A 992 50.86 -37.82 45.89
CA TYR A 992 50.26 -39.13 45.60
C TYR A 992 49.58 -39.18 44.24
N GLY A 993 49.61 -40.35 43.60
CA GLY A 993 48.79 -40.60 42.40
C GLY A 993 47.30 -40.69 42.75
N ILE A 994 46.98 -41.45 43.80
CA ILE A 994 45.63 -41.57 44.37
C ILE A 994 45.75 -41.40 45.89
N TYR A 995 44.92 -40.54 46.47
CA TYR A 995 44.78 -40.28 47.90
C TYR A 995 43.37 -40.66 48.34
N ILE A 996 43.27 -41.43 49.42
CA ILE A 996 42.02 -42.02 49.94
C ILE A 996 41.89 -41.65 51.41
#